data_AF-A0A955EZH4-F1
#
_entry.id   AF-A0A955EZH4-F1
#
_cell.length_a   1.000
_cell.length_b   1.000
_cell.length_c   1.000
_cell.angle_alpha   90.00
_cell.angle_beta   90.00
_cell.angle_gamma   90.00
#
_symmetry.space_group_name_H-M   'P 1'
#
loop_
_entity.id
_entity.type
_entity.pdbx_description
1 polymer ?
#
loop_
_entity_poly.entity_id
_entity_poly.type
_entity_poly.pdbx_seq_one_letter_code
_entity_poly.pdbx_strand_id
1 'polypeptide(L)'
;MAEGVRSSTSRRSAFLACLGALLPLVILGLPAWLASSLDGRMQLVGLRIDPERAFFSLDTPVLLYAVLPLALLGIFTLVTAPGLIMARALARGPCDLDRLVVNGMFLGLVATAGYGALGGWMHDDETFRGAGTLVLAVSAALALLVLKTSAGQDPPPGSGGRAFGLAVVFPVLLIATLSAPKIFWEQATGDGAHSFEAARLLLHGRSPFFPRAAGAIANYPGVSSMLSGLQAVPFLSLMGETIAAPRLTMLLNLGFLAAALRLHLAPVLRNRLSINLLMWGALVATYLALGWSASYDAYSADLALPASQDLLLLAGVVATLDAWRRREWMRFCGFCFVTLTVSPGAALLLIFLPLARVLASGPGTGAALVRLVFALGVAFALHAGLAWFATRYWGQEAGAEYQSRAMLSRLRYLDFGDPRRWLWLIPGGLFPLAVYFRLCRIGVEARTIAGLGALSFVFYGLLIRTNLHYFAPAMVLPLTAWLAARKGPLPRRSACWSFALVIVAIGLCVPKEPRIATVSRDLGQTIDLEGVPGYEEASAESFLALDALYAFFPPDHDHDVPDKLVGGSSLAWNYHGRRKVDDPEALLGLARRGQERPGWEVVQVSGDWAAAVEDRAAWMRLRRSTPRSALGPAFLRVPRERLFMGRGLEDGPWVVDLKRLARRMGLADR
;
A
#
# COMPACT_ATOMS: atom_id res chain seq x y z
N MET A 1 -46.01 -14.63 28.20
CA MET A 1 -45.83 -15.65 27.14
C MET A 1 -45.85 -15.11 25.70
N ALA A 2 -45.90 -13.80 25.47
CA ALA A 2 -45.96 -13.20 24.13
C ALA A 2 -44.65 -12.49 23.67
N GLU A 3 -43.53 -12.67 24.37
CA GLU A 3 -42.21 -12.12 23.98
C GLU A 3 -41.28 -13.14 23.31
N GLY A 4 -41.68 -14.42 23.23
CA GLY A 4 -40.82 -15.50 22.73
C GLY A 4 -40.77 -15.70 21.21
N VAL A 5 -41.63 -15.04 20.43
CA VAL A 5 -41.83 -15.38 18.99
C VAL A 5 -41.13 -14.41 18.02
N ARG A 6 -40.66 -13.24 18.49
CA ARG A 6 -39.96 -12.25 17.62
C ARG A 6 -38.48 -12.56 17.35
N SER A 7 -37.88 -13.57 17.99
CA SER A 7 -36.45 -13.89 17.82
C SER A 7 -36.16 -14.92 16.71
N SER A 8 -37.14 -15.72 16.28
CA SER A 8 -36.94 -16.78 15.27
C SER A 8 -37.11 -16.28 13.82
N THR A 9 -37.94 -15.26 13.61
CA THR A 9 -38.21 -14.65 12.29
C THR A 9 -37.03 -13.82 11.78
N SER A 10 -36.23 -13.20 12.66
CA SER A 10 -35.03 -12.43 12.24
C SER A 10 -33.84 -13.31 11.85
N ARG A 11 -33.73 -14.53 12.42
CA ARG A 11 -32.67 -15.48 12.04
C ARG A 11 -32.94 -16.15 10.70
N ARG A 12 -34.19 -16.52 10.42
CA ARG A 12 -34.58 -17.09 9.11
C ARG A 12 -34.46 -16.07 7.97
N SER A 13 -34.77 -14.79 8.22
CA SER A 13 -34.58 -13.74 7.21
C SER A 13 -33.10 -13.42 6.97
N ALA A 14 -32.26 -13.45 8.00
CA ALA A 14 -30.81 -13.31 7.84
C ALA A 14 -30.19 -14.49 7.05
N PHE A 15 -30.61 -15.72 7.33
CA PHE A 15 -30.15 -16.91 6.60
C PHE A 15 -30.59 -16.89 5.12
N LEU A 16 -31.85 -16.56 4.84
CA LEU A 16 -32.35 -16.42 3.46
C LEU A 16 -31.71 -15.23 2.72
N ALA A 17 -31.35 -14.15 3.42
CA ALA A 17 -30.59 -13.05 2.84
C ALA A 17 -29.13 -13.45 2.52
N CYS A 18 -28.50 -14.30 3.34
CA CYS A 18 -27.19 -14.89 3.02
C CYS A 18 -27.27 -15.85 1.82
N LEU A 19 -28.33 -16.67 1.73
CA LEU A 19 -28.56 -17.56 0.60
C LEU A 19 -28.85 -16.78 -0.70
N GLY A 20 -29.62 -15.69 -0.61
CA GLY A 20 -29.85 -14.76 -1.70
C GLY A 20 -28.62 -13.95 -2.13
N ALA A 21 -27.60 -13.84 -1.27
CA ALA A 21 -26.30 -13.23 -1.59
C ALA A 21 -25.32 -14.21 -2.25
N LEU A 22 -25.49 -15.53 -2.05
CA LEU A 22 -24.69 -16.57 -2.70
C LEU A 22 -24.94 -16.65 -4.22
N LEU A 23 -26.17 -16.43 -4.68
CA LEU A 23 -26.50 -16.49 -6.12
C LEU A 23 -25.78 -15.37 -6.93
N PRO A 24 -25.77 -14.09 -6.50
CA PRO A 24 -24.90 -13.07 -7.08
C PRO A 24 -23.41 -13.42 -7.00
N LEU A 25 -22.93 -14.03 -5.90
CA LEU A 25 -21.53 -14.43 -5.78
C LEU A 25 -21.14 -15.53 -6.77
N VAL A 26 -22.05 -16.46 -7.08
CA VAL A 26 -21.85 -17.49 -8.13
C VAL A 26 -21.88 -16.85 -9.53
N ILE A 27 -22.81 -15.94 -9.78
CA ILE A 27 -22.90 -15.19 -11.06
C ILE A 27 -21.68 -14.26 -11.25
N LEU A 28 -21.15 -13.69 -10.16
CA LEU A 28 -19.93 -12.87 -10.12
C LEU A 28 -18.64 -13.70 -10.04
N GLY A 29 -18.75 -15.00 -9.72
CA GLY A 29 -17.66 -15.97 -9.80
C GLY A 29 -17.26 -16.28 -11.24
N LEU A 30 -18.18 -16.12 -12.20
CA LEU A 30 -17.89 -16.31 -13.64
C LEU A 30 -16.87 -15.27 -14.16
N PRO A 31 -16.99 -13.96 -13.86
CA PRO A 31 -15.92 -12.98 -14.10
C PRO A 31 -14.59 -13.27 -13.41
N ALA A 32 -14.59 -13.85 -12.20
CA ALA A 32 -13.36 -14.20 -11.50
C ALA A 32 -12.68 -15.45 -12.09
N TRP A 33 -13.47 -16.42 -12.55
CA TRP A 33 -12.99 -17.54 -13.35
C TRP A 33 -12.43 -17.07 -14.71
N LEU A 34 -13.05 -16.05 -15.33
CA LEU A 34 -12.46 -15.38 -16.48
C LEU A 34 -11.14 -14.66 -16.11
N ALA A 35 -11.01 -14.13 -14.89
CA ALA A 35 -9.83 -13.41 -14.42
C ALA A 35 -8.55 -14.28 -14.37
N SER A 36 -8.65 -15.53 -13.91
CA SER A 36 -7.50 -16.46 -13.91
C SER A 36 -7.03 -16.79 -15.33
N SER A 37 -7.96 -16.86 -16.29
CA SER A 37 -7.63 -17.00 -17.72
C SER A 37 -7.12 -15.71 -18.38
N LEU A 38 -7.45 -14.56 -17.78
CA LEU A 38 -7.12 -13.22 -18.26
C LEU A 38 -5.66 -12.87 -17.99
N ASP A 39 -5.12 -13.23 -16.83
CA ASP A 39 -3.73 -12.91 -16.50
C ASP A 39 -2.76 -13.61 -17.46
N GLY A 40 -2.91 -14.93 -17.68
CA GLY A 40 -2.11 -15.65 -18.67
C GLY A 40 -2.22 -15.07 -20.08
N ARG A 41 -3.41 -14.61 -20.49
CA ARG A 41 -3.61 -13.90 -21.78
C ARG A 41 -2.96 -12.52 -21.78
N MET A 42 -3.06 -11.75 -20.70
CA MET A 42 -2.47 -10.42 -20.54
C MET A 42 -0.95 -10.49 -20.51
N GLN A 43 -0.36 -11.51 -19.88
CA GLN A 43 1.08 -11.75 -19.90
C GLN A 43 1.56 -12.13 -21.30
N LEU A 44 0.88 -13.05 -21.98
CA LEU A 44 1.20 -13.43 -23.37
C LEU A 44 1.13 -12.24 -24.34
N VAL A 45 0.15 -11.35 -24.14
CA VAL A 45 0.02 -10.10 -24.88
C VAL A 45 1.15 -9.13 -24.50
N GLY A 46 1.46 -8.99 -23.20
CA GLY A 46 2.54 -8.14 -22.68
C GLY A 46 3.93 -8.54 -23.17
N LEU A 47 4.15 -9.81 -23.50
CA LEU A 47 5.38 -10.31 -24.11
C LEU A 47 5.55 -9.88 -25.57
N ARG A 48 4.45 -9.54 -26.26
CA ARG A 48 4.45 -9.13 -27.67
C ARG A 48 4.37 -7.61 -27.87
N ILE A 49 4.15 -6.87 -26.80
CA ILE A 49 3.96 -5.43 -26.85
C ILE A 49 5.31 -4.71 -26.83
N ASP A 50 5.46 -3.78 -27.76
CA ASP A 50 6.54 -2.79 -27.74
C ASP A 50 6.43 -1.95 -26.44
N PRO A 51 7.41 -2.03 -25.52
CA PRO A 51 7.42 -1.25 -24.28
C PRO A 51 7.31 0.26 -24.51
N GLU A 52 7.72 0.76 -25.68
CA GLU A 52 7.61 2.17 -26.05
C GLU A 52 6.19 2.60 -26.41
N ARG A 53 5.31 1.66 -26.77
CA ARG A 53 3.93 1.91 -27.22
C ARG A 53 2.87 1.26 -26.33
N ALA A 54 3.28 0.67 -25.21
CA ALA A 54 2.42 -0.10 -24.32
C ALA A 54 1.13 0.63 -23.93
N PHE A 55 1.18 1.92 -23.59
CA PHE A 55 0.00 2.69 -23.19
C PHE A 55 -0.93 3.12 -24.34
N PHE A 56 -0.53 2.88 -25.59
CA PHE A 56 -1.28 3.24 -26.79
C PHE A 56 -1.58 2.04 -27.71
N SER A 57 -1.23 0.82 -27.31
CA SER A 57 -1.51 -0.38 -28.11
C SER A 57 -3.03 -0.59 -28.22
N LEU A 58 -3.51 -0.67 -29.46
CA LEU A 58 -4.90 -1.00 -29.80
C LEU A 58 -5.05 -2.46 -30.21
N ASP A 59 -4.04 -3.30 -29.97
CA ASP A 59 -3.99 -4.67 -30.51
C ASP A 59 -4.99 -5.60 -29.82
N THR A 60 -5.46 -5.23 -28.61
CA THR A 60 -6.42 -6.02 -27.82
C THR A 60 -7.50 -5.15 -27.14
N PRO A 61 -8.28 -4.35 -27.89
CA PRO A 61 -9.15 -3.33 -27.32
C PRO A 61 -10.33 -3.96 -26.56
N VAL A 62 -10.85 -5.09 -27.01
CA VAL A 62 -11.91 -5.83 -26.31
C VAL A 62 -11.41 -6.36 -24.97
N LEU A 63 -10.18 -6.88 -24.93
CA LEU A 63 -9.58 -7.40 -23.70
C LEU A 63 -9.40 -6.28 -22.67
N LEU A 64 -8.79 -5.16 -23.09
CA LEU A 64 -8.48 -4.04 -22.22
C LEU A 64 -9.71 -3.23 -21.78
N TYR A 65 -10.62 -2.90 -22.69
CA TYR A 65 -11.69 -1.93 -22.43
C TYR A 65 -13.03 -2.56 -22.06
N ALA A 66 -13.25 -3.86 -22.30
CA ALA A 66 -14.49 -4.54 -21.96
C ALA A 66 -14.29 -5.69 -20.96
N VAL A 67 -13.38 -6.61 -21.26
CA VAL A 67 -13.21 -7.83 -20.46
C VAL A 67 -12.51 -7.54 -19.14
N LEU A 68 -11.40 -6.79 -19.16
CA LEU A 68 -10.63 -6.47 -17.97
C LEU A 68 -11.46 -5.71 -16.90
N PRO A 69 -12.23 -4.66 -17.21
CA PRO A 69 -13.03 -3.95 -16.21
C PRO A 69 -14.09 -4.85 -15.56
N LEU A 70 -14.70 -5.76 -16.33
CA LEU A 70 -15.69 -6.71 -15.82
C LEU A 70 -15.05 -7.75 -14.90
N ALA A 71 -13.87 -8.27 -15.27
CA ALA A 71 -13.11 -9.19 -14.45
C ALA A 71 -12.66 -8.53 -13.14
N LEU A 72 -12.12 -7.30 -13.19
CA LEU A 72 -11.73 -6.55 -12.00
C LEU A 72 -12.91 -6.24 -11.09
N LEU A 73 -14.08 -5.89 -11.66
CA LEU A 73 -15.31 -5.71 -10.87
C LEU A 73 -15.70 -6.99 -10.13
N GLY A 74 -15.64 -8.15 -10.81
CA GLY A 74 -15.85 -9.45 -10.22
C GLY A 74 -14.87 -9.75 -9.08
N ILE A 75 -13.57 -9.62 -9.34
CA ILE A 75 -12.51 -9.84 -8.35
C ILE A 75 -12.71 -8.93 -7.14
N PHE A 76 -12.84 -7.61 -7.33
CA PHE A 76 -13.03 -6.68 -6.21
C PHE A 76 -14.29 -7.00 -5.41
N THR A 77 -15.36 -7.45 -6.07
CA THR A 77 -16.57 -7.86 -5.37
C THR A 77 -16.33 -9.09 -4.52
N LEU A 78 -15.65 -10.13 -5.04
CA LEU A 78 -15.30 -11.33 -4.27
C LEU A 78 -14.36 -11.03 -3.11
N VAL A 79 -13.32 -10.22 -3.34
CA VAL A 79 -12.34 -9.84 -2.31
C VAL A 79 -13.01 -9.04 -1.19
N THR A 80 -13.96 -8.16 -1.52
CA THR A 80 -14.66 -7.33 -0.51
C THR A 80 -15.87 -8.03 0.11
N ALA A 81 -16.44 -9.04 -0.53
CA ALA A 81 -17.68 -9.69 -0.12
C ALA A 81 -17.68 -10.20 1.32
N PRO A 82 -16.67 -10.93 1.83
CA PRO A 82 -16.68 -11.42 3.21
C PRO A 82 -16.87 -10.29 4.21
N GLY A 83 -16.10 -9.21 4.04
CA GLY A 83 -16.18 -8.01 4.87
C GLY A 83 -17.51 -7.28 4.73
N LEU A 84 -18.03 -7.12 3.51
CA LEU A 84 -19.33 -6.48 3.26
C LEU A 84 -20.50 -7.28 3.85
N ILE A 85 -20.48 -8.61 3.73
CA ILE A 85 -21.47 -9.52 4.31
C ILE A 85 -21.45 -9.38 5.84
N MET A 86 -20.26 -9.44 6.44
CA MET A 86 -20.10 -9.21 7.88
C MET A 86 -20.62 -7.81 8.25
N ALA A 87 -20.18 -6.75 7.58
CA ALA A 87 -20.64 -5.40 7.87
C ALA A 87 -22.17 -5.26 7.77
N ARG A 88 -22.81 -5.92 6.79
CA ARG A 88 -24.25 -5.89 6.58
C ARG A 88 -25.02 -6.70 7.60
N ALA A 89 -24.56 -7.92 7.91
CA ALA A 89 -25.16 -8.80 8.89
C ALA A 89 -25.10 -8.19 10.31
N LEU A 90 -24.05 -7.41 10.56
CA LEU A 90 -23.78 -6.76 11.83
C LEU A 90 -24.41 -5.35 11.93
N ALA A 91 -24.92 -4.79 10.84
CA ALA A 91 -25.56 -3.47 10.82
C ALA A 91 -26.99 -3.51 11.43
N ARG A 92 -27.28 -2.57 12.35
CA ARG A 92 -28.60 -2.40 12.96
C ARG A 92 -29.39 -1.30 12.23
N GLY A 93 -30.08 -1.67 11.16
CA GLY A 93 -30.94 -0.78 10.36
C GLY A 93 -30.41 -0.52 8.95
N PRO A 94 -31.01 0.44 8.22
CA PRO A 94 -30.51 0.86 6.92
C PRO A 94 -29.12 1.47 7.09
N CYS A 95 -28.13 0.99 6.33
CA CYS A 95 -26.76 1.47 6.38
C CYS A 95 -26.43 2.19 5.06
N ASP A 96 -25.79 3.35 5.16
CA ASP A 96 -25.16 4.02 4.02
C ASP A 96 -24.13 3.08 3.37
N LEU A 97 -24.15 2.97 2.03
CA LEU A 97 -23.23 2.12 1.29
C LEU A 97 -21.77 2.57 1.48
N ASP A 98 -21.50 3.87 1.61
CA ASP A 98 -20.16 4.38 1.91
C ASP A 98 -19.69 3.85 3.29
N ARG A 99 -20.56 3.85 4.31
CA ARG A 99 -20.29 3.29 5.65
C ARG A 99 -20.14 1.77 5.61
N LEU A 100 -20.98 1.09 4.83
CA LEU A 100 -20.93 -0.35 4.66
C LEU A 100 -19.60 -0.79 4.04
N VAL A 101 -19.13 -0.09 3.00
CA VAL A 101 -17.86 -0.37 2.33
C VAL A 101 -16.68 -0.10 3.22
N VAL A 102 -16.66 1.04 3.92
CA VAL A 102 -15.59 1.34 4.89
C VAL A 102 -15.53 0.28 5.97
N ASN A 103 -16.65 -0.03 6.64
CA ASN A 103 -16.68 -1.10 7.66
C ASN A 103 -16.32 -2.47 7.06
N GLY A 104 -16.80 -2.76 5.85
CA GLY A 104 -16.56 -4.00 5.15
C GLY A 104 -15.09 -4.20 4.80
N MET A 105 -14.38 -3.15 4.38
CA MET A 105 -12.93 -3.19 4.21
C MET A 105 -12.25 -3.68 5.49
N PHE A 106 -12.51 -3.03 6.62
CA PHE A 106 -11.85 -3.37 7.89
C PHE A 106 -12.19 -4.79 8.35
N LEU A 107 -13.47 -5.17 8.28
CA LEU A 107 -13.91 -6.51 8.65
C LEU A 107 -13.37 -7.58 7.68
N GLY A 108 -13.20 -7.23 6.40
CA GLY A 108 -12.60 -8.10 5.38
C GLY A 108 -11.14 -8.38 5.66
N LEU A 109 -10.32 -7.35 5.91
CA LEU A 109 -8.90 -7.51 6.28
C LEU A 109 -8.73 -8.40 7.52
N VAL A 110 -9.60 -8.18 8.51
CA VAL A 110 -9.67 -8.97 9.74
C VAL A 110 -10.09 -10.43 9.46
N ALA A 111 -11.10 -10.63 8.60
CA ALA A 111 -11.55 -11.97 8.21
C ALA A 111 -10.48 -12.74 7.43
N THR A 112 -9.76 -12.08 6.51
CA THR A 112 -8.63 -12.67 5.77
C THR A 112 -7.51 -13.09 6.73
N ALA A 113 -7.18 -12.25 7.72
CA ALA A 113 -6.24 -12.62 8.77
C ALA A 113 -6.73 -13.84 9.59
N GLY A 114 -8.02 -13.85 9.95
CA GLY A 114 -8.66 -14.96 10.66
C GLY A 114 -8.68 -16.27 9.86
N TYR A 115 -8.86 -16.21 8.54
CA TYR A 115 -8.82 -17.38 7.66
C TYR A 115 -7.41 -17.99 7.58
N GLY A 116 -6.38 -17.16 7.42
CA GLY A 116 -4.99 -17.64 7.47
C GLY A 116 -4.66 -18.29 8.82
N ALA A 117 -5.18 -17.72 9.91
CA ALA A 117 -5.09 -18.27 11.26
C ALA A 117 -5.81 -19.63 11.43
N LEU A 118 -6.97 -19.82 10.78
CA LEU A 118 -7.70 -21.09 10.81
C LEU A 118 -7.00 -22.17 9.97
N GLY A 119 -6.42 -21.79 8.84
CA GLY A 119 -5.70 -22.71 7.94
C GLY A 119 -4.59 -23.48 8.65
N GLY A 120 -3.71 -22.80 9.38
CA GLY A 120 -2.69 -23.53 10.15
C GLY A 120 -3.19 -24.15 11.46
N TRP A 121 -4.40 -23.80 11.95
CA TRP A 121 -5.06 -24.53 13.05
C TRP A 121 -5.37 -25.97 12.65
N MET A 122 -5.73 -26.18 11.37
CA MET A 122 -6.04 -27.48 10.78
C MET A 122 -4.79 -28.34 10.49
N HIS A 123 -3.59 -27.77 10.58
CA HIS A 123 -2.32 -28.47 10.32
C HIS A 123 -1.61 -28.99 11.59
N ASP A 124 -2.32 -29.09 12.72
CA ASP A 124 -1.86 -29.71 13.98
C ASP A 124 -0.56 -29.16 14.59
N ASP A 125 -0.29 -27.87 14.36
CA ASP A 125 0.82 -27.17 15.01
C ASP A 125 0.33 -26.39 16.25
N GLU A 126 0.77 -26.80 17.46
CA GLU A 126 0.38 -26.18 18.73
C GLU A 126 0.71 -24.67 18.79
N THR A 127 1.81 -24.26 18.14
CA THR A 127 2.23 -22.87 18.04
C THR A 127 1.23 -22.06 17.22
N PHE A 128 0.77 -22.66 16.13
CA PHE A 128 -0.23 -22.08 15.25
C PHE A 128 -1.62 -22.07 15.90
N ARG A 129 -1.90 -23.02 16.80
CA ARG A 129 -3.15 -23.04 17.56
C ARG A 129 -3.32 -21.85 18.49
N GLY A 130 -2.27 -21.50 19.23
CA GLY A 130 -2.27 -20.30 20.09
C GLY A 130 -2.40 -19.01 19.28
N ALA A 131 -1.69 -18.93 18.16
CA ALA A 131 -1.66 -17.76 17.30
C ALA A 131 -2.95 -17.52 16.52
N GLY A 132 -3.54 -18.58 15.98
CA GLY A 132 -4.83 -18.50 15.31
C GLY A 132 -5.95 -18.06 16.27
N THR A 133 -5.90 -18.53 17.53
CA THR A 133 -6.86 -18.13 18.57
C THR A 133 -6.77 -16.65 18.91
N LEU A 134 -5.55 -16.07 18.99
CA LEU A 134 -5.41 -14.63 19.25
C LEU A 134 -5.84 -13.80 18.05
N VAL A 135 -5.44 -14.16 16.82
CA VAL A 135 -5.89 -13.45 15.61
C VAL A 135 -7.42 -13.48 15.53
N LEU A 136 -8.05 -14.62 15.80
CA LEU A 136 -9.50 -14.74 15.90
C LEU A 136 -10.09 -13.93 17.07
N ALA A 137 -9.43 -13.87 18.23
CA ALA A 137 -9.88 -13.09 19.38
C ALA A 137 -9.78 -11.58 19.13
N VAL A 138 -8.69 -11.11 18.52
CA VAL A 138 -8.52 -9.72 18.07
C VAL A 138 -9.52 -9.42 16.96
N SER A 139 -9.74 -10.34 16.03
CA SER A 139 -10.71 -10.21 14.95
C SER A 139 -12.14 -10.11 15.48
N ALA A 140 -12.49 -10.97 16.43
CA ALA A 140 -13.77 -10.97 17.12
C ALA A 140 -13.93 -9.71 17.98
N ALA A 141 -12.90 -9.29 18.71
CA ALA A 141 -12.90 -8.05 19.48
C ALA A 141 -13.11 -6.83 18.56
N LEU A 142 -12.39 -6.73 17.44
CA LEU A 142 -12.56 -5.66 16.46
C LEU A 142 -13.94 -5.67 15.81
N ALA A 143 -14.45 -6.86 15.45
CA ALA A 143 -15.81 -7.01 14.97
C ALA A 143 -16.82 -6.52 16.02
N LEU A 144 -16.66 -6.90 17.29
CA LEU A 144 -17.47 -6.46 18.44
C LEU A 144 -17.36 -4.95 18.71
N LEU A 145 -16.20 -4.34 18.46
CA LEU A 145 -15.97 -2.90 18.60
C LEU A 145 -16.66 -2.10 17.48
N VAL A 146 -16.65 -2.60 16.25
CA VAL A 146 -17.37 -2.02 15.09
C VAL A 146 -18.89 -2.20 15.24
N LEU A 147 -19.32 -3.32 15.84
CA LEU A 147 -20.71 -3.75 16.08
C LEU A 147 -21.54 -2.81 16.97
N LYS A 148 -20.94 -2.21 18.00
CA LYS A 148 -21.72 -1.57 19.09
C LYS A 148 -22.28 -0.17 18.74
N THR A 149 -21.98 0.38 17.57
CA THR A 149 -22.19 1.82 17.27
C THR A 149 -22.91 2.12 15.94
N SER A 150 -23.35 1.11 15.20
CA SER A 150 -24.00 1.32 13.88
C SER A 150 -25.54 1.34 13.91
N ALA A 151 -26.15 1.67 15.05
CA ALA A 151 -27.61 1.74 15.18
C ALA A 151 -28.14 3.16 14.95
N GLY A 152 -29.14 3.30 14.08
CA GLY A 152 -30.09 4.42 14.12
C GLY A 152 -29.71 5.72 13.41
N GLN A 153 -28.91 5.67 12.33
CA GLN A 153 -28.74 6.84 11.47
C GLN A 153 -29.34 6.57 10.10
N ASP A 154 -30.30 7.41 9.70
CA ASP A 154 -30.88 7.32 8.38
C ASP A 154 -29.80 7.54 7.31
N PRO A 155 -29.78 6.72 6.25
CA PRO A 155 -28.87 6.90 5.13
C PRO A 155 -29.11 8.29 4.53
N PRO A 156 -28.06 9.09 4.28
CA PRO A 156 -28.25 10.40 3.68
C PRO A 156 -28.85 10.27 2.28
N PRO A 157 -29.75 11.16 1.85
CA PRO A 157 -30.30 11.13 0.49
C PRO A 157 -29.17 11.23 -0.54
N GLY A 158 -29.13 10.26 -1.48
CA GLY A 158 -28.05 10.10 -2.46
C GLY A 158 -27.04 8.99 -2.17
N SER A 159 -27.20 8.23 -1.08
CA SER A 159 -26.36 7.06 -0.72
C SER A 159 -26.78 5.75 -1.40
N GLY A 160 -27.54 5.82 -2.50
CA GLY A 160 -28.03 4.64 -3.21
C GLY A 160 -26.93 3.94 -4.01
N GLY A 161 -27.11 2.64 -4.29
CA GLY A 161 -26.12 1.82 -5.03
C GLY A 161 -25.69 2.43 -6.38
N ARG A 162 -26.61 3.08 -7.10
CA ARG A 162 -26.29 3.78 -8.35
C ARG A 162 -25.32 4.95 -8.16
N ALA A 163 -25.52 5.75 -7.11
CA ALA A 163 -24.67 6.90 -6.83
C ALA A 163 -23.27 6.47 -6.41
N PHE A 164 -23.16 5.41 -5.60
CA PHE A 164 -21.89 4.80 -5.24
C PHE A 164 -21.20 4.18 -6.47
N GLY A 165 -21.94 3.47 -7.33
CA GLY A 165 -21.43 2.92 -8.57
C GLY A 165 -20.79 3.98 -9.45
N LEU A 166 -21.48 5.11 -9.67
CA LEU A 166 -20.96 6.23 -10.47
C LEU A 166 -19.83 7.00 -9.79
N ALA A 167 -19.84 7.11 -8.46
CA ALA A 167 -18.90 7.94 -7.71
C ALA A 167 -17.70 7.18 -7.15
N VAL A 168 -17.68 5.85 -7.18
CA VAL A 168 -16.57 5.03 -6.67
C VAL A 168 -16.19 3.95 -7.66
N VAL A 169 -17.11 3.06 -8.01
CA VAL A 169 -16.80 1.89 -8.85
C VAL A 169 -16.35 2.32 -10.25
N PHE A 170 -17.09 3.18 -10.92
CA PHE A 170 -16.78 3.62 -12.28
C PHE A 170 -15.41 4.32 -12.39
N PRO A 171 -15.07 5.32 -11.56
CA PRO A 171 -13.73 5.95 -11.61
C PRO A 171 -12.59 4.97 -11.33
N VAL A 172 -12.75 4.05 -10.37
CA VAL A 172 -11.72 3.03 -10.08
C VAL A 172 -11.50 2.12 -11.29
N LEU A 173 -12.57 1.63 -11.90
CA LEU A 173 -12.47 0.79 -13.10
C LEU A 173 -11.88 1.56 -14.29
N LEU A 174 -12.22 2.84 -14.45
CA LEU A 174 -11.64 3.68 -15.48
C LEU A 174 -10.12 3.82 -15.28
N ILE A 175 -9.67 4.11 -14.05
CA ILE A 175 -8.24 4.20 -13.72
C ILE A 175 -7.56 2.86 -13.96
N ALA A 176 -8.16 1.75 -13.55
CA ALA A 176 -7.63 0.41 -13.76
C ALA A 176 -7.44 0.10 -15.25
N THR A 177 -8.41 0.49 -16.08
CA THR A 177 -8.37 0.32 -17.54
C THR A 177 -7.23 1.13 -18.16
N LEU A 178 -7.13 2.42 -17.78
CA LEU A 178 -6.10 3.32 -18.31
C LEU A 178 -4.68 2.96 -17.82
N SER A 179 -4.58 2.30 -16.67
CA SER A 179 -3.32 1.85 -16.08
C SER A 179 -3.02 0.37 -16.31
N ALA A 180 -3.81 -0.33 -17.13
CA ALA A 180 -3.62 -1.75 -17.41
C ALA A 180 -2.17 -2.09 -17.84
N PRO A 181 -1.49 -1.33 -18.71
CA PRO A 181 -0.08 -1.57 -19.03
C PRO A 181 0.84 -1.56 -17.79
N LYS A 182 0.63 -0.58 -16.90
CA LYS A 182 1.38 -0.43 -15.65
C LYS A 182 1.13 -1.59 -14.68
N ILE A 183 -0.09 -2.12 -14.66
CA ILE A 183 -0.49 -3.20 -13.76
C ILE A 183 0.02 -4.55 -14.26
N PHE A 184 -0.19 -4.85 -15.53
CA PHE A 184 -0.04 -6.20 -16.07
C PHE A 184 1.26 -6.44 -16.85
N TRP A 185 1.89 -5.39 -17.40
CA TRP A 185 3.03 -5.57 -18.31
C TRP A 185 4.34 -5.02 -17.76
N GLU A 186 4.30 -4.08 -16.82
CA GLU A 186 5.49 -3.62 -16.13
C GLU A 186 6.05 -4.70 -15.19
N GLN A 187 7.37 -4.76 -15.02
CA GLN A 187 8.01 -5.74 -14.15
C GLN A 187 8.00 -5.29 -12.70
N ALA A 188 8.06 -6.24 -11.78
CA ALA A 188 8.10 -5.93 -10.36
C ALA A 188 9.42 -5.22 -10.05
N THR A 189 9.32 -4.10 -9.33
CA THR A 189 10.49 -3.55 -8.64
C THR A 189 10.79 -4.39 -7.39
N GLY A 190 11.87 -4.08 -6.67
CA GLY A 190 12.10 -4.70 -5.37
C GLY A 190 10.93 -4.56 -4.40
N ASP A 191 10.24 -3.41 -4.40
CA ASP A 191 9.05 -3.19 -3.56
C ASP A 191 7.89 -4.07 -3.99
N GLY A 192 7.61 -4.14 -5.30
CA GLY A 192 6.56 -4.98 -5.84
C GLY A 192 6.81 -6.47 -5.58
N ALA A 193 8.07 -6.90 -5.73
CA ALA A 193 8.49 -8.27 -5.45
C ALA A 193 8.38 -8.59 -3.95
N HIS A 194 8.77 -7.70 -3.04
CA HIS A 194 8.55 -7.89 -1.60
C HIS A 194 7.06 -8.05 -1.27
N SER A 195 6.19 -7.23 -1.86
CA SER A 195 4.73 -7.34 -1.66
C SER A 195 4.19 -8.69 -2.15
N PHE A 196 4.64 -9.12 -3.34
CA PHE A 196 4.31 -10.41 -3.92
C PHE A 196 4.74 -11.58 -3.01
N GLU A 197 5.99 -11.58 -2.56
CA GLU A 197 6.55 -12.62 -1.71
C GLU A 197 5.89 -12.66 -0.32
N ALA A 198 5.56 -11.51 0.26
CA ALA A 198 4.82 -11.44 1.53
C ALA A 198 3.41 -12.04 1.40
N ALA A 199 2.75 -11.86 0.26
CA ALA A 199 1.48 -12.49 -0.02
C ALA A 199 1.63 -14.00 -0.26
N ARG A 200 2.67 -14.43 -0.98
CA ARG A 200 2.94 -15.85 -1.23
C ARG A 200 3.30 -16.61 0.05
N LEU A 201 4.05 -15.97 0.97
CA LEU A 201 4.33 -16.51 2.30
C LEU A 201 3.05 -16.89 3.04
N LEU A 202 1.97 -16.12 2.88
CA LEU A 202 0.68 -16.40 3.52
C LEU A 202 -0.14 -17.49 2.81
N LEU A 203 0.18 -17.79 1.55
CA LEU A 203 -0.44 -18.88 0.80
C LEU A 203 0.22 -20.23 1.10
N HIS A 204 1.55 -20.26 1.17
CA HIS A 204 2.34 -21.50 1.28
C HIS A 204 2.97 -21.71 2.66
N GLY A 205 3.20 -20.61 3.39
CA GLY A 205 3.88 -20.62 4.67
C GLY A 205 2.93 -20.78 5.86
N ARG A 206 3.53 -21.18 6.98
CA ARG A 206 2.85 -21.34 8.29
C ARG A 206 3.09 -20.14 9.21
N SER A 207 3.28 -18.96 8.66
CA SER A 207 3.49 -17.75 9.45
C SER A 207 3.22 -16.53 8.58
N PRO A 208 2.65 -15.44 9.12
CA PRO A 208 2.59 -14.17 8.41
C PRO A 208 3.96 -13.49 8.26
N PHE A 209 5.01 -14.07 8.82
CA PHE A 209 6.37 -13.51 8.88
C PHE A 209 7.43 -14.53 8.47
N PHE A 210 8.41 -14.08 7.67
CA PHE A 210 9.52 -14.90 7.19
C PHE A 210 10.50 -15.23 8.33
N PRO A 211 10.95 -16.49 8.47
CA PRO A 211 11.95 -16.85 9.47
C PRO A 211 13.22 -16.02 9.28
N ARG A 212 13.90 -15.67 10.39
CA ARG A 212 15.15 -14.87 10.34
C ARG A 212 16.23 -15.46 9.42
N ALA A 213 16.22 -16.78 9.25
CA ALA A 213 17.13 -17.49 8.37
C ALA A 213 16.91 -17.18 6.86
N ALA A 214 15.79 -16.55 6.48
CA ALA A 214 15.48 -16.18 5.10
C ALA A 214 16.29 -14.98 4.57
N GLY A 215 17.23 -14.44 5.36
CA GLY A 215 18.09 -13.34 4.94
C GLY A 215 17.36 -11.99 4.93
N ALA A 216 17.66 -11.15 3.94
CA ALA A 216 17.17 -9.77 3.88
C ALA A 216 15.65 -9.65 3.84
N ILE A 217 14.95 -10.62 3.23
CA ILE A 217 13.49 -10.64 3.10
C ILE A 217 12.79 -10.73 4.46
N ALA A 218 13.45 -11.28 5.49
CA ALA A 218 12.89 -11.43 6.83
C ALA A 218 12.54 -10.10 7.53
N ASN A 219 13.00 -8.97 6.98
CA ASN A 219 12.69 -7.66 7.53
C ASN A 219 11.27 -7.18 7.22
N TYR A 220 10.59 -7.74 6.21
CA TYR A 220 9.21 -7.40 5.81
C TYR A 220 8.42 -8.67 5.45
N PRO A 221 7.16 -8.82 5.89
CA PRO A 221 6.38 -7.85 6.65
C PRO A 221 6.67 -7.93 8.16
N GLY A 222 6.42 -6.83 8.87
CA GLY A 222 6.31 -6.78 10.32
C GLY A 222 4.85 -6.60 10.78
N VAL A 223 4.62 -6.57 12.10
CA VAL A 223 3.27 -6.40 12.67
C VAL A 223 2.60 -5.09 12.22
N SER A 224 3.39 -4.05 11.98
CA SER A 224 2.89 -2.76 11.49
C SER A 224 2.65 -2.71 9.98
N SER A 225 3.00 -3.75 9.23
CA SER A 225 2.80 -3.83 7.77
C SER A 225 2.04 -5.09 7.32
N MET A 226 1.79 -6.04 8.22
CA MET A 226 1.20 -7.35 7.91
C MET A 226 -0.12 -7.26 7.15
N LEU A 227 -0.99 -6.29 7.45
CA LEU A 227 -2.28 -6.18 6.78
C LEU A 227 -2.13 -5.74 5.31
N SER A 228 -1.06 -5.03 4.97
CA SER A 228 -0.77 -4.68 3.58
C SER A 228 -0.45 -5.92 2.74
N GLY A 229 0.33 -6.87 3.29
CA GLY A 229 0.61 -8.15 2.65
C GLY A 229 -0.62 -9.07 2.59
N LEU A 230 -1.39 -9.16 3.67
CA LEU A 230 -2.62 -9.96 3.74
C LEU A 230 -3.67 -9.54 2.70
N GLN A 231 -3.72 -8.26 2.34
CA GLN A 231 -4.67 -7.77 1.35
C GLN A 231 -4.39 -8.29 -0.06
N ALA A 232 -3.13 -8.61 -0.39
CA ALA A 232 -2.76 -9.14 -1.70
C ALA A 232 -3.11 -10.63 -1.85
N VAL A 233 -3.22 -11.38 -0.75
CA VAL A 233 -3.47 -12.84 -0.75
C VAL A 233 -4.68 -13.24 -1.60
N PRO A 234 -5.88 -12.63 -1.43
CA PRO A 234 -7.04 -13.01 -2.25
C PRO A 234 -6.85 -12.77 -3.74
N PHE A 235 -6.03 -11.76 -4.12
CA PHE A 235 -5.73 -11.51 -5.53
C PHE A 235 -4.84 -12.60 -6.11
N LEU A 236 -3.80 -13.01 -5.38
CA LEU A 236 -2.95 -14.13 -5.79
C LEU A 236 -3.77 -15.43 -5.89
N SER A 237 -4.67 -15.71 -4.94
CA SER A 237 -5.53 -16.90 -5.02
C SER A 237 -6.48 -16.91 -6.22
N LEU A 238 -7.01 -15.73 -6.61
CA LEU A 238 -7.99 -15.63 -7.69
C LEU A 238 -7.34 -15.52 -9.08
N MET A 239 -6.16 -14.91 -9.18
CA MET A 239 -5.49 -14.63 -10.46
C MET A 239 -4.27 -15.50 -10.72
N GLY A 240 -3.83 -16.25 -9.71
CA GLY A 240 -2.55 -16.94 -9.72
C GLY A 240 -1.42 -16.08 -9.14
N GLU A 241 -0.26 -16.70 -8.98
CA GLU A 241 0.93 -16.07 -8.40
C GLU A 241 1.67 -15.19 -9.41
N THR A 242 1.06 -14.04 -9.68
CA THR A 242 1.51 -13.10 -10.69
C THR A 242 1.89 -11.78 -10.03
N ILE A 243 2.91 -11.11 -10.55
CA ILE A 243 3.34 -9.80 -10.03
C ILE A 243 2.29 -8.70 -10.25
N ALA A 244 1.31 -8.93 -11.11
CA ALA A 244 0.17 -8.02 -11.30
C ALA A 244 -0.83 -8.07 -10.14
N ALA A 245 -1.00 -9.24 -9.50
CA ALA A 245 -1.96 -9.46 -8.43
C ALA A 245 -1.78 -8.48 -7.24
N PRO A 246 -0.58 -8.29 -6.65
CA PRO A 246 -0.41 -7.34 -5.55
C PRO A 246 -0.64 -5.88 -5.98
N ARG A 247 -0.47 -5.51 -7.26
CA ARG A 247 -0.75 -4.14 -7.74
C ARG A 247 -2.24 -3.79 -7.75
N LEU A 248 -3.11 -4.78 -7.87
CA LEU A 248 -4.56 -4.55 -7.83
C LEU A 248 -5.04 -4.11 -6.45
N THR A 249 -4.28 -4.38 -5.39
CA THR A 249 -4.58 -3.86 -4.05
C THR A 249 -4.58 -2.33 -4.03
N MET A 250 -3.73 -1.67 -4.84
CA MET A 250 -3.70 -0.21 -4.97
C MET A 250 -5.04 0.34 -5.46
N LEU A 251 -5.65 -0.29 -6.48
CA LEU A 251 -6.94 0.13 -7.02
C LEU A 251 -8.08 -0.10 -6.04
N LEU A 252 -8.05 -1.23 -5.33
CA LEU A 252 -9.01 -1.52 -4.27
C LEU A 252 -8.91 -0.48 -3.13
N ASN A 253 -7.68 -0.14 -2.72
CA ASN A 253 -7.40 0.86 -1.69
C ASN A 253 -7.78 2.28 -2.11
N LEU A 254 -7.66 2.60 -3.41
CA LEU A 254 -8.17 3.85 -3.96
C LEU A 254 -9.70 3.93 -3.82
N GLY A 255 -10.41 2.84 -4.11
CA GLY A 255 -11.86 2.73 -3.90
C GLY A 255 -12.25 2.89 -2.42
N PHE A 256 -11.50 2.27 -1.52
CA PHE A 256 -11.72 2.42 -0.08
C PHE A 256 -11.45 3.82 0.44
N LEU A 257 -10.37 4.48 -0.01
CA LEU A 257 -10.08 5.86 0.32
C LEU A 257 -11.18 6.79 -0.19
N ALA A 258 -11.65 6.59 -1.43
CA ALA A 258 -12.77 7.35 -1.97
C ALA A 258 -14.05 7.16 -1.13
N ALA A 259 -14.39 5.94 -0.73
CA ALA A 259 -15.53 5.65 0.14
C ALA A 259 -15.37 6.32 1.53
N ALA A 260 -14.18 6.27 2.13
CA ALA A 260 -13.88 6.90 3.41
C ALA A 260 -14.00 8.44 3.33
N LEU A 261 -13.46 9.04 2.27
CA LEU A 261 -13.58 10.48 1.99
C LEU A 261 -15.04 10.87 1.79
N ARG A 262 -15.81 10.08 1.03
CA ARG A 262 -17.23 10.32 0.81
C ARG A 262 -18.03 10.26 2.10
N LEU A 263 -17.78 9.26 2.94
CA LEU A 263 -18.40 9.12 4.25
C LEU A 263 -18.09 10.33 5.15
N HIS A 264 -16.84 10.78 5.16
CA HIS A 264 -16.41 11.94 5.94
C HIS A 264 -17.02 13.25 5.42
N LEU A 265 -17.11 13.40 4.09
CA LEU A 265 -17.61 14.58 3.40
C LEU A 265 -19.11 14.54 3.08
N ALA A 266 -19.83 13.51 3.53
CA ALA A 266 -21.26 13.31 3.27
C ALA A 266 -22.14 14.54 3.54
N PRO A 267 -21.89 15.38 4.59
CA PRO A 267 -22.67 16.60 4.81
C PRO A 267 -22.59 17.61 3.65
N VAL A 268 -21.49 17.61 2.90
CA VAL A 268 -21.18 18.58 1.84
C VAL A 268 -21.38 17.98 0.44
N LEU A 269 -21.23 16.66 0.31
CA LEU A 269 -21.25 15.92 -0.96
C LEU A 269 -22.64 15.67 -1.55
N ARG A 270 -23.75 15.97 -0.83
CA ARG A 270 -25.13 15.75 -1.29
C ARG A 270 -25.36 16.25 -2.72
N ASN A 271 -25.26 15.33 -3.69
CA ASN A 271 -25.47 15.49 -5.14
C ASN A 271 -24.63 16.57 -5.86
N ARG A 272 -23.41 16.85 -5.42
CA ARG A 272 -22.57 17.87 -6.09
C ARG A 272 -21.48 17.22 -6.94
N LEU A 273 -21.79 17.03 -8.22
CA LEU A 273 -20.85 16.54 -9.24
C LEU A 273 -19.50 17.28 -9.15
N SER A 274 -19.51 18.59 -8.93
CA SER A 274 -18.29 19.38 -8.85
C SER A 274 -17.35 18.95 -7.71
N ILE A 275 -17.87 18.61 -6.54
CA ILE A 275 -17.04 18.18 -5.41
C ILE A 275 -16.51 16.76 -5.63
N ASN A 276 -17.35 15.85 -6.18
CA ASN A 276 -16.90 14.51 -6.54
C ASN A 276 -15.76 14.56 -7.58
N LEU A 277 -15.89 15.41 -8.60
CA LEU A 277 -14.85 15.56 -9.62
C LEU A 277 -13.55 16.16 -9.04
N LEU A 278 -13.64 17.10 -8.08
CA LEU A 278 -12.46 17.64 -7.40
C LEU A 278 -11.77 16.59 -6.52
N MET A 279 -12.55 15.82 -5.76
CA MET A 279 -12.03 14.70 -4.96
C MET A 279 -11.32 13.70 -5.85
N TRP A 280 -11.97 13.24 -6.93
CA TRP A 280 -11.38 12.28 -7.85
C TRP A 280 -10.18 12.83 -8.59
N GLY A 281 -10.21 14.08 -9.02
CA GLY A 281 -9.06 14.65 -9.71
C GLY A 281 -7.82 14.75 -8.81
N ALA A 282 -7.98 15.05 -7.52
CA ALA A 282 -6.87 15.00 -6.57
C ALA A 282 -6.40 13.55 -6.27
N LEU A 283 -7.34 12.60 -6.16
CA LEU A 283 -7.02 11.19 -6.02
C LEU A 283 -6.27 10.64 -7.24
N VAL A 284 -6.65 11.05 -8.46
CA VAL A 284 -5.94 10.71 -9.70
C VAL A 284 -4.54 11.33 -9.71
N ALA A 285 -4.40 12.60 -9.37
CA ALA A 285 -3.08 13.23 -9.28
C ALA A 285 -2.18 12.52 -8.24
N THR A 286 -2.73 12.14 -7.08
CA THR A 286 -2.04 11.36 -6.05
C THR A 286 -1.67 9.96 -6.57
N TYR A 287 -2.60 9.27 -7.24
CA TYR A 287 -2.35 7.95 -7.86
C TYR A 287 -1.20 8.02 -8.88
N LEU A 288 -1.20 9.03 -9.75
CA LEU A 288 -0.14 9.22 -10.74
C LEU A 288 1.21 9.53 -10.09
N ALA A 289 1.22 10.40 -9.07
CA ALA A 289 2.44 10.74 -8.35
C ALA A 289 3.05 9.50 -7.66
N LEU A 290 2.22 8.72 -6.96
CA LEU A 290 2.67 7.51 -6.27
C LEU A 290 3.08 6.41 -7.26
N GLY A 291 2.26 6.16 -8.29
CA GLY A 291 2.47 5.07 -9.23
C GLY A 291 3.64 5.24 -10.20
N TRP A 292 4.16 6.46 -10.39
CA TRP A 292 5.29 6.71 -11.30
C TRP A 292 6.54 7.29 -10.64
N SER A 293 6.47 7.75 -9.38
CA SER A 293 7.59 8.48 -8.78
C SER A 293 8.00 8.02 -7.37
N ALA A 294 7.31 7.04 -6.78
CA ALA A 294 7.39 6.80 -5.35
C ALA A 294 8.00 5.45 -4.93
N SER A 295 8.95 4.90 -5.68
CA SER A 295 9.68 3.66 -5.32
C SER A 295 11.13 3.93 -4.96
N TYR A 296 11.75 2.92 -4.35
CA TYR A 296 13.19 2.86 -4.12
C TYR A 296 13.98 2.41 -5.37
N ASP A 297 13.32 1.81 -6.36
CA ASP A 297 13.94 1.27 -7.57
C ASP A 297 14.49 2.36 -8.52
N ALA A 298 15.58 2.04 -9.21
CA ALA A 298 16.28 2.98 -10.08
C ALA A 298 15.53 3.30 -11.39
N TYR A 299 14.62 2.44 -11.83
CA TYR A 299 14.08 2.42 -13.18
C TYR A 299 12.57 2.74 -13.24
N SER A 300 11.82 2.36 -12.21
CA SER A 300 10.37 2.62 -12.18
C SER A 300 9.81 2.64 -10.76
N ALA A 301 8.62 3.22 -10.59
CA ALA A 301 7.84 3.03 -9.38
C ALA A 301 6.84 1.89 -9.53
N ASP A 302 6.65 1.09 -8.48
CA ASP A 302 5.65 0.02 -8.48
C ASP A 302 4.37 0.45 -7.74
N LEU A 303 3.24 -0.05 -8.22
CA LEU A 303 1.92 0.19 -7.63
C LEU A 303 1.68 -0.69 -6.39
N ALA A 304 2.30 -1.86 -6.34
CA ALA A 304 2.09 -2.83 -5.25
C ALA A 304 2.62 -2.29 -3.91
N LEU A 305 3.84 -1.73 -3.91
CA LEU A 305 4.41 -1.00 -2.79
C LEU A 305 5.29 0.13 -3.31
N PRO A 306 5.38 1.25 -2.58
CA PRO A 306 4.68 1.57 -1.33
C PRO A 306 3.25 2.13 -1.54
N ALA A 307 2.87 2.41 -2.78
CA ALA A 307 1.65 3.16 -3.10
C ALA A 307 0.37 2.53 -2.51
N SER A 308 0.19 1.21 -2.65
CA SER A 308 -0.98 0.52 -2.12
C SER A 308 -1.10 0.64 -0.60
N GLN A 309 0.01 0.45 0.11
CA GLN A 309 0.08 0.54 1.56
C GLN A 309 -0.31 1.94 2.06
N ASP A 310 0.15 3.00 1.39
CA ASP A 310 -0.17 4.36 1.78
C ASP A 310 -1.62 4.75 1.49
N LEU A 311 -2.23 4.25 0.41
CA LEU A 311 -3.66 4.47 0.17
C LEU A 311 -4.52 3.78 1.24
N LEU A 312 -4.16 2.55 1.65
CA LEU A 312 -4.84 1.88 2.75
C LEU A 312 -4.66 2.61 4.07
N LEU A 313 -3.44 3.10 4.36
CA LEU A 313 -3.14 3.93 5.51
C LEU A 313 -4.05 5.17 5.53
N LEU A 314 -4.16 5.88 4.41
CA LEU A 314 -5.01 7.07 4.30
C LEU A 314 -6.50 6.75 4.47
N ALA A 315 -6.98 5.63 3.89
CA ALA A 315 -8.35 5.17 4.11
C ALA A 315 -8.61 4.90 5.60
N GLY A 316 -7.65 4.26 6.28
CA GLY A 316 -7.60 4.04 7.72
C GLY A 316 -7.70 5.32 8.56
N VAL A 317 -6.85 6.30 8.23
CA VAL A 317 -6.82 7.62 8.89
C VAL A 317 -8.12 8.38 8.69
N VAL A 318 -8.65 8.44 7.46
CA VAL A 318 -9.91 9.16 7.17
C VAL A 318 -11.10 8.51 7.88
N ALA A 319 -11.17 7.18 7.91
CA ALA A 319 -12.19 6.46 8.66
C ALA A 319 -12.08 6.72 10.19
N THR A 320 -10.86 6.76 10.71
CA THR A 320 -10.57 7.14 12.11
C THR A 320 -11.06 8.55 12.41
N LEU A 321 -10.78 9.52 11.53
CA LEU A 321 -11.23 10.91 11.68
C LEU A 321 -12.75 11.03 11.62
N ASP A 322 -13.45 10.26 10.78
CA ASP A 322 -14.91 10.22 10.76
C ASP A 322 -15.49 9.65 12.07
N ALA A 323 -14.95 8.54 12.57
CA ALA A 323 -15.37 7.95 13.85
C ALA A 323 -15.14 8.91 15.03
N TRP A 324 -14.00 9.62 15.04
CA TRP A 324 -13.70 10.68 16.01
C TRP A 324 -14.74 11.81 15.98
N ARG A 325 -15.02 12.34 14.78
CA ARG A 325 -16.00 13.40 14.55
C ARG A 325 -17.39 13.00 15.05
N ARG A 326 -17.80 11.75 14.80
CA ARG A 326 -19.07 11.17 15.26
C ARG A 326 -19.06 10.77 16.74
N ARG A 327 -17.93 10.90 17.45
CA ARG A 327 -17.73 10.49 18.85
C ARG A 327 -17.97 8.99 19.08
N GLU A 328 -17.76 8.17 18.07
CA GLU A 328 -17.91 6.72 18.12
C GLU A 328 -16.58 6.10 18.59
N TRP A 329 -16.22 6.31 19.87
CA TRP A 329 -14.88 6.01 20.39
C TRP A 329 -14.43 4.55 20.21
N MET A 330 -15.35 3.59 20.22
CA MET A 330 -15.01 2.18 19.97
C MET A 330 -14.61 1.93 18.51
N ARG A 331 -15.31 2.54 17.55
CA ARG A 331 -14.92 2.52 16.12
C ARG A 331 -13.61 3.26 15.91
N PHE A 332 -13.44 4.39 16.59
CA PHE A 332 -12.19 5.13 16.57
C PHE A 332 -11.01 4.26 17.03
N CYS A 333 -11.11 3.59 18.19
CA CYS A 333 -10.07 2.67 18.68
C CYS A 333 -9.81 1.52 17.69
N GLY A 334 -10.87 0.91 17.16
CA GLY A 334 -10.75 -0.19 16.20
C GLY A 334 -10.05 0.23 14.90
N PHE A 335 -10.43 1.38 14.33
CA PHE A 335 -9.76 1.92 13.15
C PHE A 335 -8.32 2.35 13.44
N CYS A 336 -8.03 2.93 14.62
CA CYS A 336 -6.65 3.21 15.02
C CYS A 336 -5.81 1.93 15.07
N PHE A 337 -6.31 0.88 15.72
CA PHE A 337 -5.61 -0.39 15.83
C PHE A 337 -5.31 -0.99 14.45
N VAL A 338 -6.33 -1.08 13.58
CA VAL A 338 -6.13 -1.62 12.22
C VAL A 338 -5.16 -0.75 11.42
N THR A 339 -5.29 0.58 11.50
CA THR A 339 -4.39 1.51 10.80
C THR A 339 -2.93 1.33 11.27
N LEU A 340 -2.68 1.09 12.57
CA LEU A 340 -1.35 0.80 13.10
C LEU A 340 -0.71 -0.48 12.51
N THR A 341 -1.52 -1.43 12.04
CA THR A 341 -1.07 -2.69 11.43
C THR A 341 -0.94 -2.65 9.90
N VAL A 342 -1.25 -1.50 9.28
CA VAL A 342 -1.16 -1.29 7.81
C VAL A 342 0.20 -0.74 7.42
N SER A 343 0.66 0.31 8.10
CA SER A 343 1.94 0.95 7.85
C SER A 343 2.57 1.44 9.14
N PRO A 344 3.90 1.33 9.30
CA PRO A 344 4.62 1.97 10.41
C PRO A 344 4.43 3.49 10.48
N GLY A 345 4.14 4.15 9.34
CA GLY A 345 3.81 5.58 9.28
C GLY A 345 2.51 5.95 10.02
N ALA A 346 1.63 4.98 10.28
CA ALA A 346 0.40 5.18 11.03
C ALA A 346 0.63 5.70 12.45
N ALA A 347 1.64 5.16 13.14
CA ALA A 347 1.95 5.55 14.52
C ALA A 347 2.23 7.05 14.60
N LEU A 348 3.04 7.57 13.66
CA LEU A 348 3.37 8.98 13.58
C LEU A 348 2.11 9.85 13.36
N LEU A 349 1.27 9.50 12.39
CA LEU A 349 0.04 10.25 12.10
C LEU A 349 -0.92 10.24 13.29
N LEU A 350 -1.07 9.10 13.97
CA LEU A 350 -1.94 8.99 15.13
C LEU A 350 -1.39 9.74 16.35
N ILE A 351 -0.07 9.85 16.51
CA ILE A 351 0.58 10.71 17.53
C ILE A 351 0.41 12.19 17.17
N PHE A 352 0.46 12.55 15.89
CA PHE A 352 0.24 13.92 15.44
C PHE A 352 -1.22 14.38 15.58
N LEU A 353 -2.18 13.47 15.63
CA LEU A 353 -3.59 13.80 15.78
C LEU A 353 -3.91 14.62 17.06
N PRO A 354 -3.51 14.20 18.28
CA PRO A 354 -3.72 15.01 19.48
C PRO A 354 -2.93 16.32 19.44
N LEU A 355 -1.71 16.34 18.88
CA LEU A 355 -0.93 17.56 18.70
C LEU A 355 -1.64 18.56 17.79
N ALA A 356 -2.09 18.11 16.61
CA ALA A 356 -2.87 18.91 15.67
C ALA A 356 -4.16 19.43 16.31
N ARG A 357 -4.82 18.60 17.14
CA ARG A 357 -5.99 19.02 17.90
C ARG A 357 -5.61 20.15 18.85
N VAL A 358 -4.60 19.99 19.70
CA VAL A 358 -4.15 21.05 20.64
C VAL A 358 -3.91 22.37 19.91
N LEU A 359 -3.14 22.33 18.81
CA LEU A 359 -2.85 23.51 17.99
C LEU A 359 -4.11 24.13 17.38
N ALA A 360 -5.15 23.34 17.09
CA ALA A 360 -6.42 23.81 16.54
C ALA A 360 -7.42 24.33 17.58
N SER A 361 -7.26 24.01 18.88
CA SER A 361 -8.33 24.10 19.88
C SER A 361 -8.39 25.41 20.68
N GLY A 362 -7.25 26.06 20.92
CA GLY A 362 -7.12 27.04 22.02
C GLY A 362 -7.23 26.40 23.42
N PRO A 363 -7.01 27.18 24.50
CA PRO A 363 -7.13 26.70 25.88
C PRO A 363 -8.59 26.33 26.22
N GLY A 364 -8.83 25.14 26.79
CA GLY A 364 -10.16 24.72 27.29
C GLY A 364 -10.71 23.37 26.80
N THR A 365 -9.99 22.60 25.98
CA THR A 365 -10.50 21.31 25.43
C THR A 365 -9.98 20.06 26.14
N GLY A 366 -9.56 20.18 27.40
CA GLY A 366 -8.88 19.12 28.15
C GLY A 366 -9.61 17.78 28.14
N ALA A 367 -10.91 17.76 28.43
CA ALA A 367 -11.68 16.52 28.49
C ALA A 367 -11.77 15.78 27.14
N ALA A 368 -11.91 16.50 26.02
CA ALA A 368 -11.94 15.89 24.69
C ALA A 368 -10.57 15.36 24.27
N LEU A 369 -9.50 16.08 24.65
CA LEU A 369 -8.12 15.64 24.43
C LEU A 369 -7.78 14.40 25.26
N VAL A 370 -8.20 14.35 26.53
CA VAL A 370 -8.00 13.18 27.41
C VAL A 370 -8.67 11.94 26.81
N ARG A 371 -9.90 12.06 26.33
CA ARG A 371 -10.59 10.93 25.67
C ARG A 371 -9.87 10.47 24.40
N LEU A 372 -9.41 11.42 23.58
CA LEU A 372 -8.63 11.13 22.38
C LEU A 372 -7.33 10.39 22.71
N VAL A 373 -6.56 10.90 23.67
CA VAL A 373 -5.29 10.31 24.12
C VAL A 373 -5.53 8.93 24.74
N PHE A 374 -6.57 8.77 25.56
CA PHE A 374 -6.92 7.47 26.15
C PHE A 374 -7.28 6.44 25.08
N ALA A 375 -8.14 6.80 24.13
CA ALA A 375 -8.55 5.92 23.04
C ALA A 375 -7.37 5.51 22.15
N LEU A 376 -6.47 6.44 21.85
CA LEU A 376 -5.21 6.15 21.16
C LEU A 376 -4.33 5.22 22.00
N GLY A 377 -4.15 5.50 23.29
CA GLY A 377 -3.38 4.67 24.21
C GLY A 377 -3.85 3.22 24.24
N VAL A 378 -5.16 2.99 24.23
CA VAL A 378 -5.75 1.64 24.11
C VAL A 378 -5.38 1.00 22.78
N ALA A 379 -5.51 1.70 21.64
CA ALA A 379 -5.14 1.16 20.34
C ALA A 379 -3.65 0.80 20.24
N PHE A 380 -2.77 1.65 20.77
CA PHE A 380 -1.33 1.39 20.86
C PHE A 380 -1.02 0.21 21.79
N ALA A 381 -1.69 0.09 22.93
CA ALA A 381 -1.51 -1.04 23.84
C ALA A 381 -1.95 -2.36 23.19
N LEU A 382 -3.06 -2.37 22.45
CA LEU A 382 -3.50 -3.55 21.67
C LEU A 382 -2.47 -3.92 20.60
N HIS A 383 -1.96 -2.93 19.86
CA HIS A 383 -0.92 -3.16 18.85
C HIS A 383 0.38 -3.69 19.46
N ALA A 384 0.82 -3.13 20.59
CA ALA A 384 1.98 -3.60 21.33
C ALA A 384 1.78 -5.03 21.87
N GLY A 385 0.58 -5.35 22.35
CA GLY A 385 0.21 -6.70 22.78
C GLY A 385 0.27 -7.70 21.63
N LEU A 386 -0.21 -7.32 20.44
CA LEU A 386 -0.09 -8.13 19.23
C LEU A 386 1.39 -8.33 18.82
N ALA A 387 2.22 -7.29 18.90
CA ALA A 387 3.65 -7.39 18.59
C ALA A 387 4.43 -8.26 19.58
N TRP A 388 4.16 -8.11 20.87
CA TRP A 388 4.71 -8.97 21.92
C TRP A 388 4.33 -10.43 21.68
N PHE A 389 3.06 -10.68 21.37
CA PHE A 389 2.58 -12.02 21.08
C PHE A 389 3.25 -12.60 19.84
N ALA A 390 3.31 -11.83 18.75
CA ALA A 390 3.96 -12.25 17.51
C ALA A 390 5.41 -12.69 17.76
N THR A 391 6.12 -11.91 18.58
CA THR A 391 7.50 -12.22 18.97
C THR A 391 7.59 -13.50 19.81
N ARG A 392 6.68 -13.67 20.76
CA ARG A 392 6.70 -14.79 21.70
C ARG A 392 6.37 -16.13 21.05
N TYR A 393 5.43 -16.15 20.10
CA TYR A 393 4.86 -17.37 19.54
C TYR A 393 5.35 -17.68 18.13
N TRP A 394 5.56 -16.68 17.27
CA TRP A 394 6.14 -16.94 15.94
C TRP A 394 7.67 -16.88 15.93
N GLY A 395 8.31 -16.65 17.09
CA GLY A 395 9.78 -16.70 17.26
C GLY A 395 10.53 -15.63 16.47
N GLN A 396 9.82 -14.61 15.99
CA GLN A 396 10.36 -13.61 15.08
C GLN A 396 10.24 -12.22 15.71
N GLU A 397 11.33 -11.46 15.69
CA GLU A 397 11.20 -10.02 15.92
C GLU A 397 10.31 -9.51 14.79
N ALA A 398 9.11 -9.03 15.12
CA ALA A 398 8.22 -8.39 14.17
C ALA A 398 9.06 -7.43 13.31
N GLY A 399 9.03 -7.59 11.98
CA GLY A 399 9.91 -6.97 10.99
C GLY A 399 10.59 -5.66 11.40
N ALA A 400 11.90 -5.57 11.15
CA ALA A 400 12.75 -4.47 11.61
C ALA A 400 12.54 -3.13 10.87
N GLU A 401 11.53 -3.04 9.99
CA GLU A 401 11.26 -1.94 9.05
C GLU A 401 11.41 -0.55 9.68
N TYR A 402 11.10 -0.42 10.98
CA TYR A 402 11.27 0.80 11.77
C TYR A 402 11.72 0.53 13.20
N GLN A 403 12.75 -0.31 13.39
CA GLN A 403 13.41 -0.35 14.70
C GLN A 403 13.79 1.08 15.12
N SER A 404 13.69 1.38 16.42
CA SER A 404 14.00 2.71 16.95
C SER A 404 15.39 3.19 16.53
N ARG A 405 16.37 2.29 16.35
CA ARG A 405 17.67 2.60 15.75
C ARG A 405 17.58 3.12 14.32
N ALA A 406 16.77 2.50 13.46
CA ALA A 406 16.57 2.94 12.08
C ALA A 406 15.88 4.32 12.04
N MET A 407 14.86 4.55 12.87
CA MET A 407 14.20 5.86 12.96
C MET A 407 15.15 6.95 13.49
N LEU A 408 15.91 6.66 14.54
CA LEU A 408 16.94 7.57 15.06
C LEU A 408 18.01 7.88 14.00
N SER A 409 18.39 6.88 13.19
CA SER A 409 19.32 7.10 12.07
C SER A 409 18.77 8.02 10.98
N ARG A 410 17.44 8.03 10.78
CA ARG A 410 16.77 8.95 9.85
C ARG A 410 16.67 10.36 10.43
N LEU A 411 16.42 10.47 11.74
CA LEU A 411 16.39 11.75 12.46
C LEU A 411 17.76 12.41 12.59
N ARG A 412 18.86 11.64 12.49
CA ARG A 412 20.23 12.16 12.60
C ARG A 412 20.50 13.35 11.68
N TYR A 413 19.96 13.34 10.47
CA TYR A 413 20.26 14.36 9.46
C TYR A 413 18.98 15.07 9.02
N LEU A 414 18.94 16.38 9.27
CA LEU A 414 17.84 17.25 8.88
C LEU A 414 18.22 18.11 7.68
N ASP A 415 17.34 18.23 6.68
CA ASP A 415 17.52 19.06 5.48
C ASP A 415 16.48 20.18 5.45
N PHE A 416 16.95 21.43 5.48
CA PHE A 416 16.13 22.63 5.39
C PHE A 416 16.19 23.32 4.02
N GLY A 417 17.02 22.82 3.10
CA GLY A 417 17.46 23.54 1.90
C GLY A 417 16.85 23.07 0.58
N ASP A 418 15.95 22.09 0.58
CA ASP A 418 15.35 21.60 -0.66
C ASP A 418 13.94 22.17 -0.93
N PRO A 419 13.83 23.29 -1.68
CA PRO A 419 12.54 23.90 -1.99
C PRO A 419 11.66 22.99 -2.88
N ARG A 420 12.22 21.97 -3.54
CA ARG A 420 11.44 21.04 -4.38
C ARG A 420 10.42 20.25 -3.55
N ARG A 421 10.65 20.08 -2.24
CA ARG A 421 9.73 19.38 -1.33
C ARG A 421 8.36 20.04 -1.28
N TRP A 422 8.28 21.36 -1.46
CA TRP A 422 7.01 22.07 -1.56
C TRP A 422 6.23 21.71 -2.82
N LEU A 423 6.92 21.35 -3.91
CA LEU A 423 6.31 20.86 -5.15
C LEU A 423 5.72 19.46 -4.97
N TRP A 424 6.15 18.68 -3.98
CA TRP A 424 5.56 17.37 -3.67
C TRP A 424 4.15 17.47 -3.06
N LEU A 425 3.66 18.68 -2.75
CA LEU A 425 2.27 18.93 -2.38
C LEU A 425 1.34 19.06 -3.60
N ILE A 426 1.89 19.24 -4.80
CA ILE A 426 1.13 19.42 -6.06
C ILE A 426 0.09 18.31 -6.29
N PRO A 427 0.35 17.02 -6.00
CA PRO A 427 -0.65 15.95 -6.18
C PRO A 427 -1.93 16.14 -5.33
N GLY A 428 -1.86 16.91 -4.24
CA GLY A 428 -3.04 17.35 -3.47
C GLY A 428 -3.83 18.51 -4.09
N GLY A 429 -3.43 18.94 -5.29
CA GLY A 429 -3.71 20.25 -5.87
C GLY A 429 -2.90 21.33 -5.16
N LEU A 430 -2.73 22.53 -5.71
CA LEU A 430 -2.15 23.68 -4.97
C LEU A 430 -3.06 24.17 -3.81
N PHE A 431 -4.11 23.42 -3.49
CA PHE A 431 -5.11 23.66 -2.46
C PHE A 431 -4.61 23.65 -1.02
N PRO A 432 -3.70 22.75 -0.59
CA PRO A 432 -3.15 22.73 0.77
C PRO A 432 -2.64 24.11 1.18
N LEU A 433 -1.88 24.78 0.31
CA LEU A 433 -1.33 26.12 0.56
C LEU A 433 -2.45 27.14 0.80
N ALA A 434 -3.50 27.15 -0.01
CA ALA A 434 -4.64 28.07 0.15
C ALA A 434 -5.47 27.81 1.42
N VAL A 435 -5.50 26.56 1.92
CA VAL A 435 -6.15 26.20 3.20
C VAL A 435 -5.35 26.74 4.37
N TYR A 436 -4.02 26.66 4.32
CA TYR A 436 -3.14 27.19 5.37
C TYR A 436 -3.36 28.70 5.60
N PHE A 437 -3.54 29.48 4.52
CA PHE A 437 -3.85 30.92 4.62
C PHE A 437 -5.25 31.25 5.14
N ARG A 438 -6.16 30.27 5.25
CA ARG A 438 -7.53 30.46 5.75
C ARG A 438 -7.84 29.69 7.03
N LEU A 439 -6.85 29.07 7.68
CA LEU A 439 -7.05 28.24 8.87
C LEU A 439 -7.79 28.98 10.00
N CYS A 440 -7.56 30.28 10.19
CA CYS A 440 -8.22 31.06 11.24
C CYS A 440 -9.74 31.17 11.05
N ARG A 441 -10.28 30.86 9.86
CA ARG A 441 -11.71 31.01 9.52
C ARG A 441 -12.47 29.68 9.41
N ILE A 442 -11.81 28.55 9.66
CA ILE A 442 -12.43 27.22 9.55
C ILE A 442 -12.61 26.58 10.94
N GLY A 443 -13.56 25.64 11.03
CA GLY A 443 -13.84 24.92 12.26
C GLY A 443 -12.63 24.16 12.80
N VAL A 444 -12.62 23.92 14.11
CA VAL A 444 -11.59 23.17 14.83
C VAL A 444 -11.29 21.80 14.20
N GLU A 445 -12.31 21.08 13.74
CA GLU A 445 -12.15 19.77 13.11
C GLU A 445 -11.32 19.89 11.82
N ALA A 446 -11.69 20.81 10.93
CA ALA A 446 -10.96 21.05 9.69
C ALA A 446 -9.52 21.54 9.96
N ARG A 447 -9.32 22.39 10.98
CA ARG A 447 -7.97 22.78 11.43
C ARG A 447 -7.15 21.60 11.93
N THR A 448 -7.76 20.68 12.69
CA THR A 448 -7.09 19.45 13.15
C THR A 448 -6.63 18.59 11.97
N ILE A 449 -7.49 18.39 10.97
CA ILE A 449 -7.15 17.58 9.77
C ILE A 449 -6.05 18.24 8.94
N ALA A 450 -6.15 19.56 8.70
CA ALA A 450 -5.12 20.31 7.99
C ALA A 450 -3.80 20.35 8.78
N GLY A 451 -3.86 20.46 10.11
CA GLY A 451 -2.73 20.39 11.01
C GLY A 451 -2.05 19.03 10.99
N LEU A 452 -2.81 17.94 10.90
CA LEU A 452 -2.27 16.59 10.74
C LEU A 452 -1.46 16.44 9.44
N GLY A 453 -2.01 16.92 8.32
CA GLY A 453 -1.29 16.97 7.05
C GLY A 453 -0.03 17.86 7.11
N ALA A 454 -0.10 19.00 7.81
CA ALA A 454 1.03 19.92 7.97
C ALA A 454 2.16 19.30 8.81
N LEU A 455 1.82 18.70 9.95
CA LEU A 455 2.79 18.07 10.83
C LEU A 455 3.49 16.90 10.12
N SER A 456 2.72 16.10 9.36
CA SER A 456 3.30 15.05 8.52
C SER A 456 4.24 15.62 7.46
N PHE A 457 3.83 16.67 6.74
CA PHE A 457 4.68 17.35 5.76
C PHE A 457 5.96 17.90 6.38
N VAL A 458 5.85 18.63 7.49
CA VAL A 458 7.01 19.23 8.18
C VAL A 458 7.94 18.13 8.69
N PHE A 459 7.40 17.08 9.31
CA PHE A 459 8.24 16.00 9.82
C PHE A 459 9.05 15.34 8.70
N TYR A 460 8.40 14.81 7.66
CA TYR A 460 9.10 14.13 6.56
C TYR A 460 9.88 15.10 5.66
N GLY A 461 9.43 16.35 5.57
CA GLY A 461 10.06 17.43 4.84
C GLY A 461 11.28 18.01 5.54
N LEU A 462 11.54 17.66 6.80
CA LEU A 462 12.79 17.97 7.50
C LEU A 462 13.79 16.82 7.46
N LEU A 463 13.36 15.57 7.22
CA LEU A 463 14.30 14.44 7.14
C LEU A 463 15.13 14.53 5.86
N ILE A 464 16.45 14.37 5.92
CA ILE A 464 17.23 14.24 4.68
C ILE A 464 16.83 12.96 3.91
N ARG A 465 16.54 11.90 4.68
CA ARG A 465 16.12 10.58 4.18
C ARG A 465 14.62 10.51 4.13
N THR A 466 14.07 10.73 2.95
CA THR A 466 12.64 10.80 2.72
C THR A 466 12.32 10.26 1.35
N ASN A 467 11.10 9.77 1.17
CA ASN A 467 10.58 9.31 -0.11
C ASN A 467 9.25 10.04 -0.37
N LEU A 468 8.88 10.21 -1.63
CA LEU A 468 7.69 10.95 -2.05
C LEU A 468 6.42 10.39 -1.41
N HIS A 469 6.31 9.07 -1.27
CA HIS A 469 5.12 8.42 -0.74
C HIS A 469 4.82 8.80 0.72
N TYR A 470 5.83 9.15 1.53
CA TYR A 470 5.63 9.65 2.89
C TYR A 470 4.81 10.95 2.95
N PHE A 471 4.70 11.67 1.84
CA PHE A 471 3.91 12.90 1.73
C PHE A 471 2.46 12.66 1.31
N ALA A 472 2.02 11.41 1.09
CA ALA A 472 0.63 11.11 0.73
C ALA A 472 -0.41 11.70 1.71
N PRO A 473 -0.19 11.72 3.05
CA PRO A 473 -1.09 12.43 3.97
C PRO A 473 -1.18 13.93 3.72
N ALA A 474 -0.06 14.57 3.36
CA ALA A 474 -0.02 15.99 3.03
C ALA A 474 -0.66 16.29 1.66
N MET A 475 -0.67 15.32 0.74
CA MET A 475 -1.39 15.42 -0.53
C MET A 475 -2.92 15.34 -0.32
N VAL A 476 -3.41 14.40 0.51
CA VAL A 476 -4.85 14.10 0.59
C VAL A 476 -5.58 14.87 1.70
N LEU A 477 -5.04 14.93 2.92
CA LEU A 477 -5.78 15.45 4.09
C LEU A 477 -6.16 16.94 4.00
N PRO A 478 -5.33 17.85 3.45
CA PRO A 478 -5.71 19.26 3.35
C PRO A 478 -6.92 19.50 2.44
N LEU A 479 -7.07 18.71 1.36
CA LEU A 479 -8.26 18.76 0.51
C LEU A 479 -9.51 18.37 1.31
N THR A 480 -9.41 17.29 2.08
CA THR A 480 -10.49 16.83 2.97
C THR A 480 -10.88 17.92 3.96
N ALA A 481 -9.90 18.56 4.60
CA ALA A 481 -10.13 19.67 5.53
C ALA A 481 -10.86 20.84 4.85
N TRP A 482 -10.42 21.23 3.65
CA TRP A 482 -11.04 22.31 2.87
C TRP A 482 -12.49 22.02 2.50
N LEU A 483 -12.75 20.82 1.99
CA LEU A 483 -14.08 20.39 1.58
C LEU A 483 -15.01 20.25 2.80
N ALA A 484 -14.52 19.68 3.90
CA ALA A 484 -15.27 19.51 5.14
C ALA A 484 -15.64 20.85 5.80
N ALA A 485 -14.80 21.89 5.64
CA ALA A 485 -15.08 23.23 6.17
C ALA A 485 -16.21 23.98 5.46
N ARG A 486 -16.71 23.48 4.31
CA ARG A 486 -17.71 24.18 3.49
C ARG A 486 -19.13 23.85 3.96
N LYS A 487 -19.97 24.89 4.06
CA LYS A 487 -21.41 24.76 4.38
C LYS A 487 -22.35 24.92 3.17
N GLY A 488 -21.80 25.03 1.94
CA GLY A 488 -22.57 25.38 0.73
C GLY A 488 -21.87 25.00 -0.57
N PRO A 489 -22.51 25.19 -1.74
CA PRO A 489 -21.93 24.86 -3.03
C PRO A 489 -20.70 25.72 -3.30
N LEU A 490 -19.76 25.21 -4.12
CA LEU A 490 -18.64 26.01 -4.57
C LEU A 490 -19.15 27.11 -5.49
N PRO A 491 -18.84 28.39 -5.20
CA PRO A 491 -19.08 29.47 -6.16
C PRO A 491 -18.45 29.09 -7.51
N ARG A 492 -19.12 29.38 -8.63
CA ARG A 492 -18.65 28.99 -9.98
C ARG A 492 -17.17 29.32 -10.21
N ARG A 493 -16.74 30.53 -9.84
CA ARG A 493 -15.33 30.95 -9.92
C ARG A 493 -14.40 30.03 -9.12
N SER A 494 -14.75 29.72 -7.86
CA SER A 494 -13.96 28.81 -7.04
C SER A 494 -13.93 27.41 -7.62
N ALA A 495 -15.05 26.90 -8.13
CA ALA A 495 -15.10 25.60 -8.79
C ALA A 495 -14.20 25.56 -10.04
N CYS A 496 -14.29 26.56 -10.93
CA CYS A 496 -13.45 26.67 -12.12
C CYS A 496 -11.95 26.72 -11.77
N TRP A 497 -11.56 27.54 -10.77
CA TRP A 497 -10.18 27.58 -10.29
C TRP A 497 -9.74 26.24 -9.70
N SER A 498 -10.61 25.56 -8.94
CA SER A 498 -10.31 24.23 -8.43
C SER A 498 -10.15 23.19 -9.50
N PHE A 499 -10.97 23.23 -10.55
CA PHE A 499 -10.80 22.36 -11.69
C PHE A 499 -9.51 22.64 -12.45
N ALA A 500 -9.20 23.91 -12.71
CA ALA A 500 -7.96 24.28 -13.38
C ALA A 500 -6.73 23.77 -12.60
N LEU A 501 -6.71 23.97 -11.28
CA LEU A 501 -5.61 23.52 -10.42
C LEU A 501 -5.48 21.99 -10.37
N VAL A 502 -6.59 21.26 -10.36
CA VAL A 502 -6.61 19.80 -10.44
C VAL A 502 -6.11 19.31 -11.79
N ILE A 503 -6.55 19.92 -12.90
CA ILE A 503 -6.08 19.56 -14.25
C ILE A 503 -4.57 19.82 -14.38
N VAL A 504 -4.09 20.97 -13.86
CA VAL A 504 -2.66 21.27 -13.81
C VAL A 504 -1.91 20.24 -12.96
N ALA A 505 -2.42 19.87 -11.78
CA ALA A 505 -1.79 18.85 -10.94
C ALA A 505 -1.71 17.50 -11.64
N ILE A 506 -2.78 17.05 -12.30
CA ILE A 506 -2.78 15.82 -13.10
C ILE A 506 -1.76 15.94 -14.23
N GLY A 507 -1.81 17.00 -15.04
CA GLY A 507 -0.88 17.21 -16.15
C GLY A 507 0.58 17.27 -15.71
N LEU A 508 0.86 17.78 -14.51
CA LEU A 508 2.20 17.77 -13.91
C LEU A 508 2.59 16.39 -13.39
N CYS A 509 1.66 15.55 -12.94
CA CYS A 509 1.96 14.21 -12.40
C CYS A 509 2.01 13.11 -13.48
N VAL A 510 1.45 13.35 -14.67
CA VAL A 510 1.51 12.41 -15.79
C VAL A 510 2.97 12.19 -16.20
N PRO A 511 3.42 10.93 -16.40
CA PRO A 511 4.76 10.64 -16.89
C PRO A 511 4.95 11.26 -18.29
N LYS A 512 6.10 11.89 -18.52
CA LYS A 512 6.45 12.46 -19.84
C LYS A 512 6.59 11.38 -20.90
N GLU A 513 7.08 10.20 -20.49
CA GLU A 513 7.25 9.03 -21.33
C GLU A 513 6.51 7.86 -20.66
N PRO A 514 5.28 7.55 -21.12
CA PRO A 514 4.52 6.42 -20.61
C PRO A 514 5.08 5.12 -21.21
N ARG A 515 6.22 4.69 -20.69
CA ARG A 515 6.87 3.41 -21.02
C ARG A 515 6.70 2.45 -19.85
N ILE A 516 6.80 1.15 -20.09
CA ILE A 516 6.86 0.14 -19.03
C ILE A 516 8.33 -0.24 -18.78
N ALA A 517 8.74 -0.40 -17.52
CA ALA A 517 10.08 -0.88 -17.19
C ALA A 517 10.16 -2.41 -17.30
N THR A 518 11.15 -2.90 -18.06
CA THR A 518 11.37 -4.34 -18.33
C THR A 518 12.69 -4.88 -17.78
N VAL A 519 13.55 -4.01 -17.24
CA VAL A 519 14.94 -4.33 -16.86
C VAL A 519 15.04 -5.60 -16.01
N SER A 520 14.25 -5.73 -14.94
CA SER A 520 14.30 -6.90 -14.06
C SER A 520 13.94 -8.21 -14.76
N ARG A 521 13.03 -8.19 -15.74
CA ARG A 521 12.69 -9.37 -16.54
C ARG A 521 13.83 -9.73 -17.46
N ASP A 522 14.34 -8.75 -18.18
CA ASP A 522 15.39 -8.96 -19.18
C ASP A 522 16.66 -9.50 -18.50
N LEU A 523 17.00 -9.00 -17.31
CA LEU A 523 18.08 -9.55 -16.47
C LEU A 523 17.72 -10.94 -15.93
N GLY A 524 16.54 -11.11 -15.33
CA GLY A 524 16.14 -12.38 -14.72
C GLY A 524 16.12 -13.54 -15.72
N GLN A 525 15.70 -13.30 -16.96
CA GLN A 525 15.69 -14.32 -18.03
C GLN A 525 17.10 -14.82 -18.41
N THR A 526 18.15 -14.05 -18.14
CA THR A 526 19.55 -14.47 -18.38
C THR A 526 20.13 -15.33 -17.25
N ILE A 527 19.42 -15.46 -16.13
CA ILE A 527 19.87 -16.19 -14.94
C ILE A 527 19.26 -17.59 -14.93
N ASP A 528 20.11 -18.58 -14.78
CA ASP A 528 19.75 -19.92 -14.38
C ASP A 528 19.84 -20.11 -12.88
N LEU A 529 18.83 -20.77 -12.31
CA LEU A 529 18.67 -20.98 -10.88
C LEU A 529 18.71 -22.48 -10.55
N GLU A 530 19.59 -23.21 -11.25
CA GLU A 530 19.75 -24.65 -11.09
C GLU A 530 20.12 -25.01 -9.65
N GLY A 531 19.29 -25.85 -9.02
CA GLY A 531 19.58 -26.37 -7.69
C GLY A 531 19.27 -25.41 -6.53
N VAL A 532 18.48 -24.36 -6.72
CA VAL A 532 17.88 -23.58 -5.61
C VAL A 532 16.51 -24.19 -5.21
N PRO A 533 16.43 -25.08 -4.21
CA PRO A 533 15.21 -25.78 -3.85
C PRO A 533 14.25 -24.92 -3.02
N GLY A 534 12.98 -25.33 -2.94
CA GLY A 534 12.04 -24.87 -1.91
C GLY A 534 11.41 -23.48 -2.11
N TYR A 535 11.60 -22.84 -3.27
CA TYR A 535 10.96 -21.54 -3.54
C TYR A 535 9.41 -21.63 -3.54
N GLU A 536 8.86 -22.70 -4.12
CA GLU A 536 7.40 -22.96 -4.11
C GLU A 536 6.87 -23.10 -2.68
N GLU A 537 7.67 -23.61 -1.75
CA GLU A 537 7.35 -23.76 -0.33
C GLU A 537 7.67 -22.51 0.49
N ALA A 538 8.12 -21.41 -0.15
CA ALA A 538 8.62 -20.20 0.49
C ALA A 538 9.71 -20.49 1.55
N SER A 539 10.61 -21.44 1.26
CA SER A 539 11.64 -21.89 2.20
C SER A 539 12.67 -20.79 2.48
N ALA A 540 13.15 -20.73 3.73
CA ALA A 540 14.18 -19.76 4.15
C ALA A 540 15.47 -19.89 3.31
N GLU A 541 15.85 -21.14 3.00
CA GLU A 541 17.03 -21.44 2.20
C GLU A 541 16.95 -20.84 0.80
N SER A 542 15.77 -20.91 0.16
CA SER A 542 15.57 -20.37 -1.19
C SER A 542 15.84 -18.87 -1.24
N PHE A 543 15.34 -18.11 -0.26
CA PHE A 543 15.53 -16.66 -0.18
C PHE A 543 16.95 -16.27 0.24
N LEU A 544 17.58 -17.05 1.11
CA LEU A 544 18.99 -16.84 1.45
C LEU A 544 19.89 -17.03 0.22
N ALA A 545 19.58 -17.98 -0.66
CA ALA A 545 20.28 -18.15 -1.93
C ALA A 545 20.18 -16.91 -2.82
N LEU A 546 19.04 -16.20 -2.79
CA LEU A 546 18.82 -15.03 -3.65
C LEU A 546 19.73 -13.86 -3.29
N ASP A 547 20.21 -13.75 -2.06
CA ASP A 547 21.19 -12.74 -1.68
C ASP A 547 22.51 -12.93 -2.46
N ALA A 548 22.84 -14.15 -2.91
CA ALA A 548 23.99 -14.42 -3.76
C ALA A 548 23.83 -13.87 -5.19
N LEU A 549 22.61 -13.58 -5.66
CA LEU A 549 22.39 -12.97 -6.98
C LEU A 549 22.98 -11.56 -7.08
N TYR A 550 23.22 -10.88 -5.96
CA TYR A 550 23.90 -9.59 -5.96
C TYR A 550 25.37 -9.65 -6.41
N ALA A 551 25.93 -10.86 -6.57
CA ALA A 551 27.21 -11.07 -7.24
C ALA A 551 27.18 -10.67 -8.73
N PHE A 552 26.05 -10.89 -9.40
CA PHE A 552 25.90 -10.59 -10.83
C PHE A 552 25.63 -9.10 -11.06
N PHE A 553 24.72 -8.54 -10.27
CA PHE A 553 24.27 -7.16 -10.40
C PHE A 553 24.12 -6.56 -9.00
N PRO A 554 24.63 -5.34 -8.76
CA PRO A 554 24.49 -4.67 -7.47
C PRO A 554 23.02 -4.36 -7.11
N PRO A 555 22.72 -4.20 -5.81
CA PRO A 555 21.39 -3.82 -5.37
C PRO A 555 21.02 -2.39 -5.77
N ASP A 556 19.72 -2.08 -5.72
CA ASP A 556 19.18 -0.73 -6.02
C ASP A 556 19.76 0.40 -5.17
N HIS A 557 20.45 0.13 -4.06
CA HIS A 557 21.04 1.16 -3.22
C HIS A 557 22.52 1.43 -3.53
N ASP A 558 23.11 0.70 -4.48
CA ASP A 558 24.49 0.91 -4.89
C ASP A 558 24.66 2.27 -5.58
N HIS A 559 25.78 2.92 -5.26
CA HIS A 559 26.15 4.24 -5.75
C HIS A 559 26.34 4.34 -7.27
N ASP A 560 26.71 3.24 -7.93
CA ASP A 560 26.97 3.16 -9.36
C ASP A 560 25.72 2.82 -10.17
N VAL A 561 24.60 2.47 -9.52
CA VAL A 561 23.32 2.20 -10.17
C VAL A 561 22.48 3.49 -10.19
N PRO A 562 21.81 3.85 -11.31
CA PRO A 562 21.84 3.20 -12.63
C PRO A 562 22.89 3.80 -13.59
N ASP A 563 23.74 4.72 -13.12
CA ASP A 563 24.54 5.59 -14.00
C ASP A 563 25.73 4.87 -14.66
N LYS A 564 26.34 3.90 -13.96
CA LYS A 564 27.50 3.12 -14.45
C LYS A 564 27.22 1.63 -14.55
N LEU A 565 26.34 1.11 -13.71
CA LEU A 565 26.00 -0.31 -13.64
C LEU A 565 24.48 -0.49 -13.69
N VAL A 566 24.06 -1.60 -14.27
CA VAL A 566 22.70 -2.11 -14.08
C VAL A 566 22.60 -2.77 -12.71
N GLY A 567 21.48 -2.56 -12.03
CA GLY A 567 21.21 -3.13 -10.71
C GLY A 567 19.72 -3.42 -10.55
N GLY A 568 19.29 -3.72 -9.32
CA GLY A 568 17.89 -4.03 -9.05
C GLY A 568 17.69 -4.89 -7.81
N SER A 569 16.63 -5.69 -7.85
CA SER A 569 16.24 -6.60 -6.76
C SER A 569 16.41 -8.06 -7.15
N SER A 570 17.08 -8.82 -6.28
CA SER A 570 17.24 -10.27 -6.42
C SER A 570 15.91 -11.03 -6.45
N LEU A 571 14.88 -10.52 -5.77
CA LEU A 571 13.54 -11.12 -5.77
C LEU A 571 12.87 -11.02 -7.14
N ALA A 572 12.98 -9.86 -7.78
CA ALA A 572 12.44 -9.66 -9.12
C ALA A 572 13.17 -10.53 -10.15
N TRP A 573 14.50 -10.60 -10.08
CA TRP A 573 15.29 -11.47 -10.95
C TRP A 573 14.93 -12.95 -10.77
N ASN A 574 14.78 -13.40 -9.53
CA ASN A 574 14.37 -14.78 -9.25
C ASN A 574 12.98 -15.11 -9.82
N TYR A 575 12.01 -14.20 -9.69
CA TYR A 575 10.67 -14.40 -10.24
C TYR A 575 10.72 -14.67 -11.76
N HIS A 576 11.54 -13.92 -12.49
CA HIS A 576 11.69 -14.03 -13.94
C HIS A 576 12.62 -15.16 -14.39
N GLY A 577 13.70 -15.44 -13.66
CA GLY A 577 14.61 -16.55 -13.97
C GLY A 577 13.95 -17.92 -13.87
N ARG A 578 12.89 -18.05 -13.06
CA ARG A 578 12.05 -19.26 -12.98
C ARG A 578 10.97 -19.35 -14.06
N ARG A 579 10.70 -18.26 -14.78
CA ARG A 579 9.62 -18.15 -15.79
C ARG A 579 10.19 -17.73 -17.14
N LYS A 580 11.17 -18.49 -17.63
CA LYS A 580 11.77 -18.28 -18.96
C LYS A 580 10.71 -18.50 -20.05
N VAL A 581 10.59 -17.52 -20.94
CA VAL A 581 9.53 -17.47 -21.98
C VAL A 581 9.98 -18.14 -23.28
N ASP A 582 11.28 -18.11 -23.53
CA ASP A 582 11.98 -18.86 -24.55
C ASP A 582 13.03 -19.73 -23.84
N ASP A 583 13.84 -20.52 -24.55
CA ASP A 583 15.03 -21.17 -23.98
C ASP A 583 16.26 -20.29 -24.27
N PRO A 584 16.38 -19.06 -23.71
CA PRO A 584 17.54 -18.23 -23.95
C PRO A 584 18.74 -18.96 -23.36
N GLU A 585 19.85 -18.99 -24.11
CA GLU A 585 21.13 -19.42 -23.57
C GLU A 585 21.39 -18.65 -22.28
N ALA A 586 21.35 -19.37 -21.16
CA ALA A 586 21.53 -18.76 -19.85
C ALA A 586 22.97 -18.29 -19.74
N LEU A 587 23.17 -17.01 -19.42
CA LEU A 587 24.49 -16.41 -19.32
C LEU A 587 25.06 -16.51 -17.90
N LEU A 588 24.18 -16.56 -16.91
CA LEU A 588 24.47 -16.44 -15.48
C LEU A 588 23.84 -17.61 -14.73
N GLY A 589 24.49 -18.12 -13.69
CA GLY A 589 24.13 -19.39 -13.07
C GLY A 589 24.37 -19.35 -11.57
N LEU A 590 23.32 -19.55 -10.80
CA LEU A 590 23.39 -19.69 -9.36
C LEU A 590 23.19 -21.15 -8.99
N ALA A 591 24.20 -21.76 -8.37
CA ALA A 591 24.16 -23.15 -7.93
C ALA A 591 24.75 -23.28 -6.52
N ARG A 592 24.53 -24.44 -5.87
CA ARG A 592 25.28 -24.77 -4.66
C ARG A 592 26.76 -24.88 -5.00
N ARG A 593 27.62 -24.49 -4.06
CA ARG A 593 29.06 -24.54 -4.21
C ARG A 593 29.53 -25.96 -4.55
N GLY A 594 30.31 -26.09 -5.61
CA GLY A 594 30.78 -27.38 -6.14
C GLY A 594 29.77 -28.09 -7.07
N GLN A 595 28.62 -27.49 -7.35
CA GLN A 595 27.61 -27.98 -8.29
C GLN A 595 27.42 -27.02 -9.48
N GLU A 596 28.38 -26.12 -9.70
CA GLU A 596 28.35 -25.19 -10.83
C GLU A 596 28.50 -25.93 -12.17
N ARG A 597 27.92 -25.39 -13.24
CA ARG A 597 27.99 -26.01 -14.57
C ARG A 597 29.45 -26.14 -15.05
N PRO A 598 29.85 -27.29 -15.63
CA PRO A 598 31.20 -27.46 -16.17
C PRO A 598 31.53 -26.38 -17.22
N GLY A 599 32.73 -25.78 -17.11
CA GLY A 599 33.19 -24.74 -18.03
C GLY A 599 32.77 -23.31 -17.67
N TRP A 600 31.89 -23.14 -16.68
CA TRP A 600 31.49 -21.83 -16.21
C TRP A 600 32.48 -21.26 -15.19
N GLU A 601 32.74 -19.96 -15.26
CA GLU A 601 33.66 -19.27 -14.36
C GLU A 601 32.94 -18.78 -13.10
N VAL A 602 33.37 -19.23 -11.92
CA VAL A 602 32.83 -18.75 -10.64
C VAL A 602 33.33 -17.32 -10.38
N VAL A 603 32.40 -16.37 -10.31
CA VAL A 603 32.70 -14.96 -10.06
C VAL A 603 32.64 -14.58 -8.58
N GLN A 604 31.78 -15.25 -7.80
CA GLN A 604 31.66 -15.03 -6.36
C GLN A 604 31.06 -16.24 -5.65
N VAL A 605 31.48 -16.47 -4.40
CA VAL A 605 30.87 -17.44 -3.48
C VAL A 605 30.26 -16.69 -2.31
N SER A 606 29.02 -17.02 -1.95
CA SER A 606 28.27 -16.45 -0.83
C SER A 606 27.67 -17.57 0.01
N GLY A 607 28.32 -17.91 1.12
CA GLY A 607 27.95 -19.07 1.94
C GLY A 607 28.06 -20.37 1.14
N ASP A 608 26.95 -21.10 1.05
CA ASP A 608 26.84 -22.38 0.35
C ASP A 608 26.52 -22.22 -1.15
N TRP A 609 26.41 -20.98 -1.65
CA TRP A 609 26.01 -20.69 -3.02
C TRP A 609 27.16 -20.07 -3.81
N ALA A 610 27.25 -20.43 -5.10
CA ALA A 610 28.23 -19.91 -6.04
C ALA A 610 27.51 -19.28 -7.24
N ALA A 611 27.91 -18.05 -7.54
CA ALA A 611 27.51 -17.33 -8.75
C ALA A 611 28.57 -17.55 -9.82
N ALA A 612 28.17 -18.14 -10.94
CA ALA A 612 29.03 -18.45 -12.08
C ALA A 612 28.50 -17.83 -13.37
N VAL A 613 29.40 -17.57 -14.32
CA VAL A 613 29.08 -16.99 -15.62
C VAL A 613 29.67 -17.85 -16.74
N GLU A 614 28.94 -17.96 -17.85
CA GLU A 614 29.41 -18.68 -19.04
C GLU A 614 30.46 -17.86 -19.81
N ASP A 615 30.14 -16.60 -20.11
CA ASP A 615 31.04 -15.64 -20.76
C ASP A 615 31.19 -14.37 -19.91
N ARG A 616 32.37 -14.23 -19.28
CA ARG A 616 32.71 -13.07 -18.45
C ARG A 616 32.66 -11.75 -19.21
N ALA A 617 33.03 -11.73 -20.50
CA ALA A 617 32.99 -10.51 -21.31
C ALA A 617 31.55 -10.10 -21.63
N ALA A 618 30.68 -11.05 -21.97
CA ALA A 618 29.25 -10.79 -22.16
C ALA A 618 28.57 -10.33 -20.87
N TRP A 619 28.84 -10.97 -19.73
CA TRP A 619 28.32 -10.53 -18.43
C TRP A 619 28.76 -9.10 -18.11
N MET A 620 30.02 -8.75 -18.32
CA MET A 620 30.50 -7.38 -18.07
C MET A 620 29.87 -6.33 -18.99
N ARG A 621 29.54 -6.68 -20.24
CA ARG A 621 28.76 -5.82 -21.14
C ARG A 621 27.35 -5.62 -20.62
N LEU A 622 26.67 -6.71 -20.23
CA LEU A 622 25.33 -6.67 -19.67
C LEU A 622 25.29 -5.83 -18.37
N ARG A 623 26.25 -6.06 -17.47
CA ARG A 623 26.38 -5.34 -16.20
C ARG A 623 26.56 -3.83 -16.37
N ARG A 624 27.12 -3.37 -17.50
CA ARG A 624 27.35 -1.95 -17.83
C ARG A 624 26.26 -1.37 -18.74
N SER A 625 25.26 -2.17 -19.15
CA SER A 625 24.14 -1.64 -19.92
C SER A 625 23.29 -0.74 -19.01
N THR A 626 23.15 0.54 -19.34
CA THR A 626 22.36 1.47 -18.55
C THR A 626 21.01 1.71 -19.25
N PRO A 627 19.97 0.91 -18.93
CA PRO A 627 18.69 1.00 -19.61
C PRO A 627 18.00 2.34 -19.34
N ARG A 628 17.22 2.80 -20.32
CA ARG A 628 16.37 4.01 -20.17
C ARG A 628 15.20 3.71 -19.24
N SER A 629 14.86 4.66 -18.37
CA SER A 629 13.88 4.47 -17.29
C SER A 629 12.54 5.17 -17.54
N ALA A 630 11.44 4.54 -17.10
CA ALA A 630 10.08 5.05 -17.17
C ALA A 630 9.70 5.83 -15.89
N LEU A 631 10.55 6.80 -15.52
CA LEU A 631 10.35 7.56 -14.29
C LEU A 631 9.37 8.71 -14.49
N GLY A 632 8.63 9.01 -13.43
CA GLY A 632 7.75 10.16 -13.36
C GLY A 632 8.45 11.52 -13.51
N PRO A 633 7.67 12.61 -13.46
CA PRO A 633 8.13 13.99 -13.63
C PRO A 633 9.36 14.32 -12.78
N ALA A 634 10.32 15.06 -13.36
CA ALA A 634 11.59 15.37 -12.70
C ALA A 634 11.45 16.04 -11.33
N PHE A 635 10.40 16.82 -11.10
CA PHE A 635 10.18 17.50 -9.81
C PHE A 635 9.67 16.55 -8.70
N LEU A 636 9.10 15.40 -9.06
CA LEU A 636 8.67 14.36 -8.13
C LEU A 636 9.78 13.34 -7.84
N ARG A 637 10.86 13.35 -8.64
CA ARG A 637 11.99 12.43 -8.43
C ARG A 637 12.72 12.78 -7.15
N VAL A 638 12.86 11.79 -6.28
CA VAL A 638 13.71 11.88 -5.10
C VAL A 638 15.13 11.51 -5.52
N PRO A 639 16.14 12.38 -5.27
CA PRO A 639 17.53 12.03 -5.51
C PRO A 639 17.94 10.75 -4.78
N ARG A 640 18.65 9.85 -5.46
CA ARG A 640 19.08 8.54 -4.90
C ARG A 640 19.89 8.68 -3.61
N GLU A 641 20.67 9.75 -3.50
CA GLU A 641 21.44 10.12 -2.29
C GLU A 641 20.58 10.28 -1.05
N ARG A 642 19.29 10.60 -1.23
CA ARG A 642 18.31 10.79 -0.17
C ARG A 642 17.51 9.52 0.10
N LEU A 643 17.35 8.65 -0.89
CA LEU A 643 16.67 7.36 -0.74
C LEU A 643 17.53 6.35 0.04
N PHE A 644 18.85 6.33 -0.21
CA PHE A 644 19.73 5.26 0.26
C PHE A 644 20.87 5.75 1.18
N MET A 645 21.29 4.89 2.11
CA MET A 645 22.46 5.17 2.95
C MET A 645 23.75 4.98 2.14
N GLY A 646 24.62 6.00 2.04
CA GLY A 646 25.95 5.81 1.43
C GLY A 646 26.62 7.04 0.81
N ARG A 647 25.88 8.12 0.51
CA ARG A 647 26.48 9.38 0.00
C ARG A 647 26.79 10.36 1.14
N GLY A 648 27.78 11.22 0.95
CA GLY A 648 28.21 12.26 1.88
C GLY A 648 27.10 13.24 2.20
N LEU A 649 26.25 12.88 3.18
CA LEU A 649 25.09 13.67 3.61
C LEU A 649 25.49 15.03 4.21
N GLU A 650 26.78 15.26 4.48
CA GLU A 650 27.30 16.47 5.14
C GLU A 650 27.62 17.63 4.18
N ASP A 651 27.65 17.41 2.86
CA ASP A 651 28.19 18.41 1.91
C ASP A 651 27.18 19.48 1.43
N GLY A 652 25.95 19.48 1.99
CA GLY A 652 24.92 20.46 1.66
C GLY A 652 24.89 21.64 2.65
N PRO A 653 24.79 22.91 2.18
CA PRO A 653 24.83 24.10 3.05
C PRO A 653 23.68 24.22 4.08
N TRP A 654 22.66 23.37 4.00
CA TRP A 654 21.47 23.38 4.85
C TRP A 654 21.17 22.04 5.51
N VAL A 655 22.17 21.14 5.59
CA VAL A 655 22.04 19.86 6.29
C VAL A 655 22.60 19.98 7.71
N VAL A 656 21.80 19.57 8.70
CA VAL A 656 22.20 19.54 10.11
C VAL A 656 22.37 18.10 10.58
N ASP A 657 23.59 17.70 10.95
CA ASP A 657 23.84 16.46 11.71
C ASP A 657 23.57 16.72 13.20
N LEU A 658 22.46 16.19 13.71
CA LEU A 658 22.05 16.32 15.11
C LEU A 658 23.08 15.72 16.07
N LYS A 659 23.82 14.67 15.68
CA LYS A 659 24.89 14.10 16.51
C LYS A 659 26.05 15.07 16.66
N ARG A 660 26.44 15.72 15.56
CA ARG A 660 27.49 16.74 15.55
C ARG A 660 27.06 17.99 16.32
N LEU A 661 25.79 18.40 16.18
CA LEU A 661 25.21 19.51 16.92
C LEU A 661 25.19 19.21 18.43
N ALA A 662 24.71 18.04 18.84
CA ALA A 662 24.69 17.62 20.24
C ALA A 662 26.10 17.61 20.87
N ARG A 663 27.12 17.11 20.14
CA ARG A 663 28.53 17.18 20.55
C ARG A 663 29.01 18.62 20.73
N ARG A 664 28.71 19.51 19.77
CA ARG A 664 29.06 20.94 19.87
C ARG A 664 28.39 21.63 21.07
N MET A 665 27.20 21.18 21.46
CA MET A 665 26.46 21.71 22.61
C MET A 665 26.85 21.07 23.95
N GLY A 666 27.83 20.15 23.99
CA GLY A 666 28.20 19.43 25.21
C GLY A 666 27.12 18.48 25.73
N LEU A 667 26.15 18.10 24.89
CA LEU A 667 25.04 17.20 25.25
C LEU A 667 25.36 15.72 24.99
N ALA A 668 26.47 15.44 24.30
CA ALA A 668 26.83 14.08 23.90
C ALA A 668 28.35 13.86 23.98
N ASP A 669 28.82 13.39 25.14
CA ASP A 669 30.22 12.97 25.34
C ASP A 669 30.44 11.45 25.16
N ARG A 670 29.47 10.71 24.58
CA ARG A 670 29.63 9.30 24.16
C ARG A 670 28.96 9.06 22.81
#